data_AF-A0A4R5GZ73-F1
#
_entry.id   AF-A0A4R5GZ73-F1
#
_cell.length_a   1.000
_cell.length_b   1.000
_cell.length_c   1.000
_cell.angle_alpha   90.00
_cell.angle_beta   90.00
_cell.angle_gamma   90.00
#
_symmetry.space_group_name_H-M   'P 1'
#
loop_
_entity.id
_entity.type
_entity.pdbx_description
1 polymer ?
#
loop_
_entity_poly.entity_id
_entity_poly.type
_entity_poly.pdbx_seq_one_letter_code
_entity_poly.pdbx_strand_id
1 'polypeptide(L)'
;MNKGIFMSSSIENKQHFYRYVIGDYVFDTSLFTLSNAGGTPITVERKPLEVLAVLLENLNQVLSKEELLDAVWPSTYTVENVLANAIAKLRKALGKEAQRLITHQRIGYRFSGEVERTVIGQRLVSELSLNIDQPVPQRPNFRLVKALSSATSREVWRAKHHKTGETRIFKFVSDGAGLQSIKREITLFRVLSSGQEQPLPIGKVLDWNFDTEPFFVECEDAGDDLKRWASKVDNLTHLSLEERIDLAIHICDAVNQVHELGILHCDIKPSNIIVQRSEFGFSVKLIDFGSGFLLNRMNLERLDISPLGMTDQTGSQHHTTPMYLAPELIENQNLSSSIRSDIYSLGVVIYQLITGQLGIPMGSDWPKNIDDPLVQDDIYQATNSNPTERFVSAADLAKNFRELESRRQQQSEAEQLKTRLLVAEENARKAKVRRPWIIASGFILFVGLCVSLVLGYFTQQSLEQAELSAAREEAANNFLVDVINGADPRDSATGPDASIAEALSRASALADERFADKPLQQSRVYKMLASVYSGLHMPQAINFLEKNAQLIAETYGEASDEYRLARYELALELIPQSKIQEAIDVIKELDNWPDSDRKDINIARLRSKALLNLLQSNMTDAASYNKKLLSLIKKPTSDIERRIRFIALFDLSQAYSRIEGKQQLAVDTMAQLLSPDYDKTGIQPYHFLRAEGMYGFILAYNSEYDKAESVLLAALPKYINFYGETHLNTIELRSYLGNVYLSTHRYSESANTFATLKAIACKKFGNEDVRCGLYAVNEGSSQLELGHYRMAVKNIRYGRKVLQKQFPERDSPFYQGTNFLLGAALLEVGELEEVGQLIEGLDENILSQAESNTEWDLMLPIIRLRYMLAQRYDEELARNLQTLIQDLEMSQSTTQITIDRMKRSLIKPK
;
A
#
# COMPACT_ATOMS: atom_id res chain seq x y z
N MET A 1 19.81 37.64 25.46
CA MET A 1 19.97 37.98 26.89
C MET A 1 18.59 37.86 27.52
N ASN A 2 18.34 37.12 28.60
CA ASN A 2 19.25 36.40 29.50
C ASN A 2 18.91 34.91 29.67
N LYS A 3 19.88 34.15 30.17
CA LYS A 3 19.72 32.78 30.75
C LYS A 3 19.72 32.89 32.28
N GLY A 4 19.21 31.87 32.97
CA GLY A 4 19.36 31.65 34.42
C GLY A 4 18.08 31.06 35.03
N ILE A 5 17.99 29.85 35.60
CA ILE A 5 18.90 29.09 36.50
C ILE A 5 19.04 29.83 37.85
N PHE A 6 18.70 29.28 39.01
CA PHE A 6 18.30 27.90 39.42
C PHE A 6 16.90 27.93 40.14
N MET A 7 16.33 26.91 40.79
CA MET A 7 16.78 25.63 41.40
C MET A 7 15.80 24.46 41.10
N SER A 8 16.26 23.22 41.32
CA SER A 8 15.43 22.03 41.61
C SER A 8 15.16 21.92 43.11
N SER A 9 13.99 21.41 43.51
CA SER A 9 13.79 20.87 44.86
C SER A 9 13.02 19.55 44.80
N SER A 10 13.64 18.49 45.30
CA SER A 10 13.03 17.18 45.46
C SER A 10 12.09 17.21 46.67
N ILE A 11 10.86 17.66 46.46
CA ILE A 11 9.79 17.52 47.45
C ILE A 11 9.21 16.12 47.31
N GLU A 12 9.28 15.32 48.38
CA GLU A 12 8.52 14.07 48.49
C GLU A 12 7.04 14.40 48.27
N ASN A 13 6.42 13.87 47.21
CA ASN A 13 5.02 14.19 46.91
C ASN A 13 4.06 13.41 47.84
N LYS A 14 4.07 13.81 49.11
CA LYS A 14 3.14 13.37 50.16
C LYS A 14 1.76 13.92 49.81
N GLN A 15 1.01 13.17 49.01
CA GLN A 15 -0.42 13.33 48.89
C GLN A 15 -1.04 13.21 50.29
N HIS A 16 -1.31 14.35 50.91
CA HIS A 16 -2.12 14.43 52.09
C HIS A 16 -3.55 14.05 51.69
N PHE A 17 -4.07 12.98 52.26
CA PHE A 17 -5.50 12.68 52.16
C PHE A 17 -6.26 13.57 53.14
N TYR A 18 -7.51 13.86 52.82
CA TYR A 18 -8.33 14.81 53.56
C TYR A 18 -9.70 14.23 53.87
N ARG A 19 -10.20 14.55 55.06
CA ARG A 19 -11.60 14.39 55.42
C ARG A 19 -12.27 15.75 55.28
N TYR A 20 -13.33 15.80 54.47
CA TYR A 20 -14.13 17.00 54.23
C TYR A 20 -15.49 16.84 54.93
N VAL A 21 -15.86 17.77 55.80
CA VAL A 21 -17.18 17.81 56.47
C VAL A 21 -18.06 18.83 55.77
N ILE A 22 -19.11 18.34 55.12
CA ILE A 22 -20.00 19.06 54.20
C ILE A 22 -21.40 19.08 54.83
N GLY A 23 -21.59 19.87 55.89
CA GLY A 23 -22.82 19.84 56.68
C GLY A 23 -23.04 18.45 57.30
N ASP A 24 -24.19 17.84 57.06
CA ASP A 24 -24.56 16.50 57.57
C ASP A 24 -23.81 15.33 56.90
N TYR A 25 -22.74 15.60 56.12
CA TYR A 25 -22.01 14.60 55.32
C TYR A 25 -20.50 14.66 55.55
N VAL A 26 -19.85 13.51 55.49
CA VAL A 26 -18.39 13.36 55.62
C VAL A 26 -17.85 12.63 54.38
N PHE A 27 -16.92 13.26 53.67
CA PHE A 27 -16.23 12.66 52.53
C PHE A 27 -14.76 12.40 52.88
N ASP A 28 -14.30 11.17 52.65
CA ASP A 28 -12.94 10.74 52.94
C ASP A 28 -12.17 10.45 51.64
N THR A 29 -11.15 11.24 51.32
CA THR A 29 -10.37 11.05 50.08
C THR A 29 -9.34 9.92 50.15
N SER A 30 -9.09 9.34 51.33
CA SER A 30 -8.21 8.16 51.44
C SER A 30 -8.92 6.87 51.02
N LEU A 31 -10.23 6.79 51.30
CA LEU A 31 -11.09 5.65 50.99
C LEU A 31 -12.01 5.88 49.77
N PHE A 32 -12.15 7.13 49.31
CA PHE A 32 -13.20 7.55 48.37
C PHE A 32 -14.60 7.12 48.83
N THR A 33 -14.89 7.35 50.11
CA THR A 33 -16.20 7.05 50.72
C THR A 33 -16.89 8.33 51.17
N LEU A 34 -18.15 8.51 50.74
CA LEU A 34 -19.06 9.51 51.31
C LEU A 34 -19.93 8.83 52.37
N SER A 35 -20.14 9.48 53.51
CA SER A 35 -21.02 9.02 54.59
C SER A 35 -21.87 10.16 55.15
N ASN A 36 -22.91 9.83 55.91
CA ASN A 36 -23.64 10.81 56.71
C ASN A 36 -22.93 11.10 58.05
N ALA A 37 -23.37 12.13 58.78
CA ALA A 37 -22.86 12.47 60.11
C ALA A 37 -23.00 11.36 61.17
N GLY A 38 -23.85 10.35 60.91
CA GLY A 38 -23.96 9.12 61.70
C GLY A 38 -23.00 8.00 61.28
N GLY A 39 -22.04 8.26 60.39
CA GLY A 39 -21.05 7.29 59.91
C GLY A 39 -21.58 6.24 58.93
N THR A 40 -22.85 6.33 58.49
CA THR A 40 -23.40 5.38 57.51
C THR A 40 -22.88 5.71 56.11
N PRO A 41 -22.24 4.77 55.38
CA PRO A 41 -21.75 5.02 54.04
C PRO A 41 -22.91 5.20 53.04
N ILE A 42 -22.69 6.07 52.05
CA ILE A 42 -23.63 6.38 50.98
C ILE A 42 -23.05 5.82 49.69
N THR A 43 -23.75 4.86 49.08
CA THR A 43 -23.29 4.20 47.85
C THR A 43 -23.29 5.19 46.68
N VAL A 44 -22.09 5.62 46.28
CA VAL A 44 -21.83 6.47 45.11
C VAL A 44 -20.69 5.85 44.31
N GLU A 45 -20.77 5.92 42.99
CA GLU A 45 -19.68 5.49 42.12
C GLU A 45 -18.42 6.35 42.31
N ARG A 46 -17.26 5.74 42.10
CA ARG A 46 -15.94 6.37 42.32
C ARG A 46 -15.72 7.65 41.50
N LYS A 47 -16.08 7.67 40.21
CA LYS A 47 -15.84 8.85 39.34
C LYS A 47 -16.60 10.11 39.77
N PRO A 48 -17.89 10.05 40.14
CA PRO A 48 -18.56 11.14 40.85
C PRO A 48 -17.78 11.63 42.09
N LEU A 49 -17.25 10.74 42.93
CA LEU A 49 -16.49 11.12 44.12
C LEU A 49 -15.10 11.72 43.79
N GLU A 50 -14.48 11.34 42.68
CA GLU A 50 -13.28 12.01 42.16
C GLU A 50 -13.59 13.44 41.66
N VAL A 51 -14.73 13.66 40.98
CA VAL A 51 -15.23 15.01 40.67
C VAL A 51 -15.48 15.83 41.94
N LEU A 52 -16.04 15.21 42.99
CA LEU A 52 -16.24 15.87 44.28
C LEU A 52 -14.91 16.25 44.95
N ALA A 53 -13.89 15.39 44.92
CA ALA A 53 -12.55 15.70 45.44
C ALA A 53 -11.95 16.95 44.75
N VAL A 54 -11.91 16.99 43.41
CA VAL A 54 -11.34 18.12 42.66
C VAL A 54 -12.09 19.43 42.94
N LEU A 55 -13.42 19.38 43.07
CA LEU A 55 -14.26 20.52 43.43
C LEU A 55 -14.11 20.99 44.90
N LEU A 56 -13.71 20.11 45.81
CA LEU A 56 -13.46 20.43 47.22
C LEU A 56 -12.03 20.90 47.49
N GLU A 57 -11.07 20.52 46.63
CA GLU A 57 -9.73 21.09 46.63
C GLU A 57 -9.72 22.53 46.09
N ASN A 58 -10.63 22.84 45.16
CA ASN A 58 -10.80 24.15 44.53
C ASN A 58 -12.07 24.88 45.04
N LEU A 59 -12.33 24.80 46.35
CA LEU A 59 -13.51 25.39 46.99
C LEU A 59 -13.74 26.87 46.61
N ASN A 60 -15.00 27.20 46.32
CA ASN A 60 -15.50 28.51 45.89
C ASN A 60 -14.97 29.02 44.52
N GLN A 61 -14.08 28.29 43.84
CA GLN A 61 -13.66 28.58 42.47
C GLN A 61 -14.63 27.95 41.45
N VAL A 62 -14.68 28.50 40.23
CA VAL A 62 -15.42 27.91 39.12
C VAL A 62 -14.42 27.15 38.27
N LEU A 63 -14.49 25.82 38.27
CA LEU A 63 -13.73 25.00 37.34
C LEU A 63 -14.54 24.80 36.06
N SER A 64 -13.87 24.89 34.92
CA SER A 64 -14.46 24.69 33.61
C SER A 64 -14.88 23.23 33.40
N LYS A 65 -15.69 22.96 32.37
CA LYS A 65 -15.97 21.59 31.94
C LYS A 65 -14.68 20.85 31.59
N GLU A 66 -13.77 21.52 30.89
CA GLU A 66 -12.50 20.95 30.39
C GLU A 66 -11.56 20.65 31.57
N GLU A 67 -11.39 21.57 32.52
CA GLU A 67 -10.57 21.36 33.72
C GLU A 67 -11.06 20.18 34.57
N LEU A 68 -12.39 20.00 34.69
CA LEU A 68 -13.00 18.87 35.40
C LEU A 68 -12.93 17.55 34.61
N LEU A 69 -12.91 17.61 33.28
CA LEU A 69 -12.70 16.45 32.43
C LEU A 69 -11.24 16.02 32.44
N ASP A 70 -10.29 16.94 32.28
CA ASP A 70 -8.86 16.64 32.34
C ASP A 70 -8.42 16.16 33.73
N ALA A 71 -8.93 16.75 34.82
CA ALA A 71 -8.53 16.34 36.17
C ALA A 71 -9.02 14.93 36.57
N VAL A 72 -10.13 14.45 36.01
CA VAL A 72 -10.77 13.17 36.42
C VAL A 72 -10.78 12.12 35.30
N TRP A 73 -10.60 12.53 34.04
CA TRP A 73 -10.60 11.71 32.83
C TRP A 73 -9.49 12.12 31.80
N PRO A 74 -8.20 12.28 32.22
CA PRO A 74 -7.11 12.89 31.43
C PRO A 74 -6.68 12.21 30.12
N SER A 75 -7.44 11.22 29.62
CA SER A 75 -7.06 10.41 28.45
C SER A 75 -8.28 9.85 27.70
N THR A 76 -9.38 10.62 27.62
CA THR A 76 -10.61 10.18 26.93
C THR A 76 -11.29 11.33 26.19
N TYR A 77 -11.62 11.11 24.91
CA TYR A 77 -12.55 11.96 24.15
C TYR A 77 -13.99 11.77 24.66
N THR A 78 -14.33 12.37 25.81
CA THR A 78 -15.63 12.19 26.45
C THR A 78 -16.74 12.97 25.75
N VAL A 79 -17.89 12.34 25.52
CA VAL A 79 -19.15 13.04 25.22
C VAL A 79 -19.57 13.86 26.45
N GLU A 80 -20.05 15.10 26.26
CA GLU A 80 -20.37 16.07 27.35
C GLU A 80 -21.23 15.50 28.50
N ASN A 81 -22.06 14.50 28.21
CA ASN A 81 -23.00 13.89 29.15
C ASN A 81 -22.31 13.16 30.32
N VAL A 82 -21.03 12.78 30.23
CA VAL A 82 -20.33 12.04 31.31
C VAL A 82 -20.21 12.90 32.58
N LEU A 83 -19.70 14.13 32.46
CA LEU A 83 -19.58 15.06 33.60
C LEU A 83 -20.97 15.47 34.13
N ALA A 84 -21.96 15.68 33.24
CA ALA A 84 -23.34 15.98 33.64
C ALA A 84 -23.96 14.85 34.48
N ASN A 85 -23.75 13.59 34.07
CA ASN A 85 -24.19 12.40 34.82
C ASN A 85 -23.48 12.27 36.17
N ALA A 86 -22.18 12.55 36.24
CA ALA A 86 -21.43 12.53 37.50
C ALA A 86 -21.97 13.57 38.50
N ILE A 87 -22.21 14.81 38.04
CA ILE A 87 -22.81 15.89 38.83
C ILE A 87 -24.25 15.53 39.28
N ALA A 88 -25.04 14.89 38.42
CA ALA A 88 -26.38 14.42 38.78
C ALA A 88 -26.35 13.37 39.90
N LYS A 89 -25.41 12.41 39.85
CA LYS A 89 -25.21 11.42 40.92
C LYS A 89 -24.76 12.08 42.24
N LEU A 90 -23.83 13.05 42.18
CA LEU A 90 -23.44 13.84 43.36
C LEU A 90 -24.60 14.62 43.98
N ARG A 91 -25.43 15.28 43.17
CA ARG A 91 -26.61 16.01 43.67
C ARG A 91 -27.62 15.08 44.36
N LYS A 92 -27.78 13.84 43.88
CA LYS A 92 -28.61 12.83 44.56
C LYS A 92 -28.01 12.37 45.89
N ALA A 93 -26.68 12.22 45.96
CA ALA A 93 -25.98 11.74 47.16
C ALA A 93 -25.89 12.78 48.29
N LEU A 94 -25.62 14.05 47.95
CA LEU A 94 -25.45 15.15 48.90
C LEU A 94 -26.76 15.74 49.44
N GLY A 95 -27.92 15.25 48.98
CA GLY A 95 -29.25 15.62 49.51
C GLY A 95 -29.47 17.12 49.57
N LYS A 96 -29.65 17.68 50.78
CA LYS A 96 -29.83 19.13 50.99
C LYS A 96 -28.60 19.95 50.56
N GLU A 97 -27.40 19.40 50.73
CA GLU A 97 -26.15 20.09 50.44
C GLU A 97 -25.80 20.11 48.95
N ALA A 98 -26.59 19.43 48.11
CA ALA A 98 -26.54 19.56 46.66
C ALA A 98 -26.72 21.01 46.16
N GLN A 99 -27.35 21.89 46.96
CA GLN A 99 -27.47 23.32 46.68
C GLN A 99 -26.11 24.05 46.63
N ARG A 100 -25.06 23.50 47.27
CA ARG A 100 -23.69 24.04 47.22
C ARG A 100 -22.99 23.77 45.89
N LEU A 101 -23.47 22.81 45.11
CA LEU A 101 -22.91 22.42 43.82
C LEU A 101 -23.55 23.22 42.68
N ILE A 102 -23.03 24.42 42.45
CA ILE A 102 -23.53 25.43 41.51
C ILE A 102 -23.07 25.09 40.08
N THR A 103 -24.00 25.12 39.11
CA THR A 103 -23.67 25.05 37.67
C THR A 103 -23.59 26.46 37.10
N HIS A 104 -22.47 26.79 36.46
CA HIS A 104 -22.30 28.01 35.67
C HIS A 104 -22.52 27.66 34.20
N GLN A 105 -23.64 28.11 33.62
CA GLN A 105 -24.03 27.73 32.25
C GLN A 105 -22.92 28.08 31.24
N ARG A 106 -22.62 27.14 30.34
CA ARG A 106 -21.56 27.22 29.31
C ARG A 106 -20.12 27.35 29.83
N ILE A 107 -19.88 27.34 31.14
CA ILE A 107 -18.54 27.42 31.73
C ILE A 107 -18.19 26.10 32.44
N GLY A 108 -18.93 25.72 33.48
CA GLY A 108 -18.59 24.57 34.31
C GLY A 108 -19.30 24.54 35.66
N TYR A 109 -18.59 24.15 36.72
CA TYR A 109 -19.17 23.87 38.03
C TYR A 109 -18.33 24.46 39.18
N ARG A 110 -19.00 24.74 40.30
CA ARG A 110 -18.38 25.24 41.54
C ARG A 110 -19.00 24.55 42.75
N PHE A 111 -18.17 24.16 43.71
CA PHE A 111 -18.64 23.89 45.08
C PHE A 111 -18.53 25.16 45.92
N SER A 112 -19.59 25.55 46.62
CA SER A 112 -19.73 26.86 47.25
C SER A 112 -20.11 26.77 48.73
N GLY A 113 -19.48 27.60 49.56
CA GLY A 113 -19.70 27.66 51.01
C GLY A 113 -18.55 27.04 51.82
N GLU A 114 -18.76 26.94 53.14
CA GLU A 114 -17.76 26.48 54.09
C GLU A 114 -17.80 24.96 54.26
N VAL A 115 -16.61 24.34 54.31
CA VAL A 115 -16.40 22.89 54.46
C VAL A 115 -15.18 22.72 55.36
N GLU A 116 -15.31 21.97 56.46
CA GLU A 116 -14.15 21.70 57.31
C GLU A 116 -13.24 20.67 56.64
N ARG A 117 -11.93 20.91 56.65
CA ARG A 117 -10.92 20.05 55.99
C ARG A 117 -9.87 19.59 57.00
N THR A 118 -9.89 18.31 57.34
CA THR A 118 -8.91 17.69 58.26
C THR A 118 -7.92 16.82 57.48
N VAL A 119 -6.61 16.90 57.79
CA VAL A 119 -5.60 16.01 57.20
C VAL A 119 -5.70 14.61 57.81
N ILE A 120 -5.82 13.59 56.97
CA ILE A 120 -5.78 12.17 57.37
C ILE A 120 -4.32 11.69 57.23
N GLY A 121 -3.65 11.53 58.38
CA GLY A 121 -2.21 11.32 58.46
C GLY A 121 -1.67 9.90 58.18
N GLN A 122 -2.41 9.02 57.49
CA GLN A 122 -1.88 7.70 57.08
C GLN A 122 -2.66 7.05 55.94
N ARG A 123 -1.95 6.31 55.08
CA ARG A 123 -2.51 5.39 54.10
C ARG A 123 -2.80 4.05 54.79
N LEU A 124 -4.03 3.56 54.73
CA LEU A 124 -4.32 2.16 55.07
C LEU A 124 -3.54 1.25 54.11
N VAL A 125 -2.71 0.37 54.68
CA VAL A 125 -1.83 -0.53 53.92
C VAL A 125 -2.57 -1.78 53.43
N SER A 126 -3.67 -2.11 54.11
CA SER A 126 -4.47 -3.34 53.96
C SER A 126 -5.86 -3.08 54.54
N GLU A 127 -6.91 -3.58 53.88
CA GLU A 127 -8.24 -3.75 54.51
C GLU A 127 -8.32 -5.08 55.27
N LEU A 128 -7.69 -6.12 54.72
CA LEU A 128 -7.67 -7.51 55.22
C LEU A 128 -6.95 -7.69 56.57
N SER A 129 -6.20 -6.67 57.02
CA SER A 129 -5.49 -6.62 58.31
C SER A 129 -4.50 -7.78 58.55
N LEU A 130 -3.84 -8.26 57.49
CA LEU A 130 -2.95 -9.42 57.55
C LEU A 130 -1.54 -9.06 58.06
N ASN A 131 -1.00 -9.90 58.95
CA ASN A 131 0.29 -9.68 59.61
C ASN A 131 1.29 -10.84 59.41
N ILE A 132 2.58 -10.56 59.56
CA ILE A 132 3.65 -11.58 59.59
C ILE A 132 3.48 -12.49 60.82
N ASP A 133 3.89 -13.74 60.69
CA ASP A 133 3.82 -14.85 61.65
C ASP A 133 2.42 -15.28 62.12
N GLN A 134 1.33 -14.60 61.71
CA GLN A 134 -0.02 -15.07 62.01
C GLN A 134 -0.36 -16.35 61.21
N PRO A 135 -1.24 -17.24 61.72
CA PRO A 135 -1.75 -18.36 60.94
C PRO A 135 -2.56 -17.90 59.72
N VAL A 136 -2.45 -18.62 58.60
CA VAL A 136 -3.27 -18.35 57.41
C VAL A 136 -4.75 -18.62 57.72
N PRO A 137 -5.69 -17.71 57.39
CA PRO A 137 -7.12 -17.95 57.51
C PRO A 137 -7.53 -19.28 56.87
N GLN A 138 -8.29 -20.11 57.61
CA GLN A 138 -8.66 -21.49 57.23
C GLN A 138 -7.52 -22.47 56.90
N ARG A 139 -6.24 -22.10 57.04
CA ARG A 139 -5.08 -22.99 56.88
C ARG A 139 -4.12 -22.84 58.08
N PRO A 140 -4.56 -23.19 59.31
CA PRO A 140 -3.80 -22.94 60.54
C PRO A 140 -2.44 -23.66 60.63
N ASN A 141 -2.15 -24.58 59.70
CA ASN A 141 -0.83 -25.20 59.57
C ASN A 141 0.21 -24.34 58.84
N PHE A 142 -0.22 -23.31 58.11
CA PHE A 142 0.64 -22.31 57.47
C PHE A 142 0.65 -21.02 58.28
N ARG A 143 1.80 -20.35 58.36
CA ARG A 143 1.95 -18.98 58.88
C ARG A 143 2.40 -18.04 57.76
N LEU A 144 1.88 -16.82 57.74
CA LEU A 144 2.28 -15.78 56.81
C LEU A 144 3.73 -15.35 57.09
N VAL A 145 4.64 -15.44 56.12
CA VAL A 145 6.06 -15.11 56.31
C VAL A 145 6.43 -13.79 55.63
N LYS A 146 5.89 -13.52 54.44
CA LYS A 146 6.24 -12.31 53.68
C LYS A 146 5.13 -11.88 52.73
N ALA A 147 4.72 -10.62 52.81
CA ALA A 147 3.90 -9.98 51.78
C ALA A 147 4.71 -9.87 50.47
N LEU A 148 4.15 -10.40 49.38
CA LEU A 148 4.64 -10.29 48.01
C LEU A 148 3.86 -9.23 47.20
N SER A 149 2.65 -8.86 47.61
CA SER A 149 1.93 -7.69 47.10
C SER A 149 0.97 -7.15 48.15
N SER A 150 0.86 -5.83 48.22
CA SER A 150 -0.01 -5.10 49.17
C SER A 150 -0.79 -4.00 48.43
N ALA A 151 -1.93 -4.40 47.84
CA ALA A 151 -3.00 -3.48 47.46
C ALA A 151 -4.13 -3.57 48.51
N THR A 152 -4.96 -2.54 48.64
CA THR A 152 -5.90 -2.42 49.77
C THR A 152 -6.90 -3.57 49.87
N SER A 153 -7.45 -4.04 48.74
CA SER A 153 -8.43 -5.14 48.67
C SER A 153 -7.89 -6.46 48.07
N ARG A 154 -6.62 -6.50 47.63
CA ARG A 154 -5.96 -7.71 47.10
C ARG A 154 -4.52 -7.82 47.60
N GLU A 155 -4.24 -8.89 48.33
CA GLU A 155 -2.92 -9.15 48.91
C GLU A 155 -2.36 -10.49 48.45
N VAL A 156 -1.05 -10.55 48.25
CA VAL A 156 -0.34 -11.80 47.90
C VAL A 156 0.73 -12.05 48.93
N TRP A 157 0.75 -13.23 49.53
CA TRP A 157 1.67 -13.59 50.61
C TRP A 157 2.36 -14.93 50.37
N ARG A 158 3.65 -15.00 50.70
CA ARG A 158 4.36 -16.28 50.92
C ARG A 158 4.11 -16.72 52.36
N ALA A 159 3.57 -17.92 52.52
CA ALA A 159 3.36 -18.58 53.80
C ALA A 159 4.22 -19.84 53.93
N LYS A 160 4.46 -20.31 55.16
CA LYS A 160 5.27 -21.50 55.45
C LYS A 160 4.56 -22.44 56.41
N HIS A 161 4.58 -23.73 56.10
CA HIS A 161 4.00 -24.78 56.94
C HIS A 161 4.87 -25.00 58.19
N HIS A 162 4.27 -24.98 59.39
CA HIS A 162 5.06 -25.02 60.65
C HIS A 162 5.83 -26.33 60.89
N LYS A 163 5.25 -27.50 60.53
CA LYS A 163 5.97 -28.80 60.62
C LYS A 163 6.94 -29.09 59.48
N THR A 164 6.49 -29.03 58.22
CA THR A 164 7.28 -29.50 57.05
C THR A 164 8.26 -28.46 56.53
N GLY A 165 8.06 -27.18 56.86
CA GLY A 165 8.84 -26.08 56.29
C GLY A 165 8.52 -25.74 54.83
N GLU A 166 7.57 -26.45 54.21
CA GLU A 166 7.05 -26.19 52.87
C GLU A 166 6.50 -24.77 52.74
N THR A 167 6.76 -24.08 51.63
CA THR A 167 6.21 -22.76 51.35
C THR A 167 5.16 -22.79 50.24
N ARG A 168 4.15 -21.92 50.37
CA ARG A 168 3.03 -21.77 49.43
C ARG A 168 2.68 -20.29 49.28
N ILE A 169 2.08 -19.92 48.16
CA ILE A 169 1.60 -18.57 47.90
C ILE A 169 0.08 -18.52 48.13
N PHE A 170 -0.37 -17.54 48.91
CA PHE A 170 -1.78 -17.26 49.10
C PHE A 170 -2.11 -15.89 48.49
N LYS A 171 -3.09 -15.83 47.59
CA LYS A 171 -3.67 -14.57 47.10
C LYS A 171 -5.01 -14.37 47.79
N PHE A 172 -5.15 -13.32 48.60
CA PHE A 172 -6.38 -12.97 49.31
C PHE A 172 -7.11 -11.81 48.63
N VAL A 173 -8.44 -11.82 48.70
CA VAL A 173 -9.31 -10.70 48.29
C VAL A 173 -10.47 -10.51 49.27
N SER A 174 -10.82 -9.24 49.52
CA SER A 174 -12.04 -8.84 50.26
C SER A 174 -13.21 -8.61 49.31
N ASP A 175 -12.95 -8.01 48.14
CA ASP A 175 -14.00 -7.52 47.25
C ASP A 175 -14.55 -8.56 46.24
N GLY A 176 -15.77 -8.29 45.76
CA GLY A 176 -16.47 -9.15 44.81
C GLY A 176 -15.83 -9.20 43.41
N ALA A 177 -15.03 -8.20 43.02
CA ALA A 177 -14.34 -8.19 41.73
C ALA A 177 -13.10 -9.10 41.75
N GLY A 178 -12.33 -9.04 42.84
CA GLY A 178 -11.24 -9.96 43.15
C GLY A 178 -11.71 -11.41 43.26
N LEU A 179 -12.87 -11.66 43.87
CA LEU A 179 -13.47 -13.00 43.92
C LEU A 179 -13.77 -13.56 42.52
N GLN A 180 -14.27 -12.74 41.58
CA GLN A 180 -14.45 -13.18 40.19
C GLN A 180 -13.12 -13.40 39.47
N SER A 181 -12.12 -12.54 39.69
CA SER A 181 -10.78 -12.68 39.10
C SER A 181 -10.08 -13.97 39.56
N ILE A 182 -10.19 -14.33 40.85
CA ILE A 182 -9.65 -15.59 41.38
C ILE A 182 -10.44 -16.81 40.85
N LYS A 183 -11.79 -16.73 40.76
CA LYS A 183 -12.61 -17.79 40.13
C LYS A 183 -12.22 -18.04 38.66
N ARG A 184 -11.92 -16.97 37.92
CA ARG A 184 -11.44 -16.99 36.54
C ARG A 184 -10.04 -17.60 36.43
N GLU A 185 -9.10 -17.22 37.29
CA GLU A 185 -7.75 -17.82 37.36
C GLU A 185 -7.83 -19.33 37.60
N ILE A 186 -8.65 -19.78 38.55
CA ILE A 186 -8.83 -21.21 38.87
C ILE A 186 -9.51 -21.96 37.70
N THR A 187 -10.48 -21.35 37.03
CA THR A 187 -11.17 -21.94 35.87
C THR A 187 -10.19 -22.14 34.71
N LEU A 188 -9.39 -21.12 34.39
CA LEU A 188 -8.36 -21.22 33.34
C LEU A 188 -7.26 -22.22 33.69
N PHE A 189 -6.78 -22.24 34.94
CA PHE A 189 -5.81 -23.23 35.41
C PHE A 189 -6.32 -24.66 35.27
N ARG A 190 -7.60 -24.92 35.56
CA ARG A 190 -8.22 -26.25 35.38
C ARG A 190 -8.26 -26.66 33.91
N VAL A 191 -8.67 -25.75 33.00
CA VAL A 191 -8.71 -26.02 31.55
C VAL A 191 -7.32 -26.27 30.98
N LEU A 192 -6.31 -25.51 31.42
CA LEU A 192 -4.91 -25.74 31.05
C LEU A 192 -4.42 -27.12 31.55
N SER A 193 -4.74 -27.47 32.80
CA SER A 193 -4.25 -28.71 33.43
C SER A 193 -5.01 -29.97 33.03
N SER A 194 -6.20 -29.87 32.43
CA SER A 194 -7.02 -31.02 32.05
C SER A 194 -6.52 -31.66 30.75
N GLY A 195 -6.17 -32.95 30.81
CA GLY A 195 -5.78 -33.75 29.65
C GLY A 195 -4.33 -33.64 29.20
N GLN A 196 -3.46 -32.96 29.97
CA GLN A 196 -2.03 -32.84 29.66
C GLN A 196 -1.20 -33.93 30.32
N GLU A 197 -0.40 -34.64 29.53
CA GLU A 197 0.60 -35.61 30.04
C GLU A 197 1.90 -34.93 30.51
N GLN A 198 2.19 -33.72 30.01
CA GLN A 198 3.40 -32.96 30.32
C GLN A 198 3.12 -31.77 31.25
N PRO A 199 4.06 -31.38 32.12
CA PRO A 199 3.89 -30.26 33.03
C PRO A 199 3.99 -28.92 32.29
N LEU A 200 2.85 -28.23 32.14
CA LEU A 200 2.80 -26.91 31.52
C LEU A 200 3.65 -25.84 32.26
N PRO A 201 4.12 -24.80 31.55
CA PRO A 201 4.91 -23.70 32.09
C PRO A 201 4.01 -22.67 32.81
N ILE A 202 3.22 -23.14 33.79
CA ILE A 202 2.31 -22.32 34.60
C ILE A 202 2.48 -22.64 36.09
N GLY A 203 2.20 -21.65 36.95
CA GLY A 203 2.16 -21.86 38.40
C GLY A 203 0.94 -22.68 38.81
N LYS A 204 1.17 -23.78 39.55
CA LYS A 204 0.09 -24.66 40.02
C LYS A 204 -0.80 -24.00 41.07
N VAL A 205 -2.11 -24.00 40.84
CA VAL A 205 -3.10 -23.89 41.91
C VAL A 205 -3.15 -25.21 42.68
N LEU A 206 -3.22 -25.13 44.00
CA LEU A 206 -3.30 -26.25 44.92
C LEU A 206 -4.70 -26.35 45.55
N ASP A 207 -5.27 -25.22 45.97
CA ASP A 207 -6.54 -25.16 46.71
C ASP A 207 -7.14 -23.73 46.68
N TRP A 208 -8.34 -23.52 47.23
CA TRP A 208 -9.00 -22.20 47.33
C TRP A 208 -10.06 -22.14 48.44
N ASN A 209 -10.56 -20.93 48.69
CA ASN A 209 -11.69 -20.64 49.57
C ASN A 209 -12.60 -19.57 48.92
N PHE A 210 -13.88 -19.89 48.76
CA PHE A 210 -14.93 -18.96 48.28
C PHE A 210 -16.08 -18.76 49.28
N ASP A 211 -16.06 -19.43 50.44
CA ASP A 211 -17.24 -19.59 51.28
C ASP A 211 -17.34 -18.53 52.38
N THR A 212 -16.19 -18.04 52.88
CA THR A 212 -16.13 -16.92 53.83
C THR A 212 -14.94 -16.01 53.53
N GLU A 213 -15.09 -14.72 53.81
CA GLU A 213 -14.02 -13.73 53.69
C GLU A 213 -12.94 -13.98 54.77
N PRO A 214 -11.62 -13.82 54.47
CA PRO A 214 -11.06 -13.45 53.18
C PRO A 214 -11.01 -14.62 52.20
N PHE A 215 -11.54 -14.39 50.99
CA PHE A 215 -11.48 -15.37 49.91
C PHE A 215 -10.04 -15.52 49.44
N PHE A 216 -9.62 -16.73 49.06
CA PHE A 216 -8.26 -16.94 48.57
C PHE A 216 -8.10 -18.04 47.52
N VAL A 217 -6.97 -17.98 46.81
CA VAL A 217 -6.38 -19.13 46.12
C VAL A 217 -5.01 -19.44 46.71
N GLU A 218 -4.75 -20.73 46.89
CA GLU A 218 -3.51 -21.32 47.41
C GLU A 218 -2.75 -21.94 46.23
N CYS A 219 -1.52 -21.47 45.98
CA CYS A 219 -0.68 -21.87 44.85
C CYS A 219 0.69 -22.37 45.31
N GLU A 220 1.39 -23.11 44.44
CA GLU A 220 2.78 -23.51 44.67
C GLU A 220 3.70 -22.30 44.78
N ASP A 221 4.73 -22.39 45.62
CA ASP A 221 5.78 -21.37 45.72
C ASP A 221 6.84 -21.59 44.64
N ALA A 222 6.50 -21.22 43.40
CA ALA A 222 7.30 -21.48 42.21
C ALA A 222 8.65 -20.70 42.15
N GLY A 223 8.97 -19.83 43.11
CA GLY A 223 10.22 -19.08 43.16
C GLY A 223 10.01 -17.58 43.23
N ASP A 224 10.74 -16.80 42.42
CA ASP A 224 10.58 -15.36 42.33
C ASP A 224 10.13 -14.95 40.92
N ASP A 225 9.34 -13.89 40.84
CA ASP A 225 9.01 -13.22 39.57
C ASP A 225 10.26 -12.60 38.93
N LEU A 226 10.28 -12.47 37.60
CA LEU A 226 11.39 -11.97 36.79
C LEU A 226 11.93 -10.64 37.33
N LYS A 227 11.07 -9.73 37.79
CA LYS A 227 11.47 -8.46 38.41
C LYS A 227 12.24 -8.66 39.72
N ARG A 228 11.80 -9.58 40.59
CA ARG A 228 12.54 -9.97 41.81
C ARG A 228 13.78 -10.81 41.54
N TRP A 229 13.72 -11.72 40.58
CA TRP A 229 14.82 -12.58 40.18
C TRP A 229 15.99 -11.73 39.67
N ALA A 230 15.73 -10.79 38.77
CA ALA A 230 16.72 -9.87 38.21
C ALA A 230 17.35 -8.91 39.23
N SER A 231 16.57 -8.49 40.25
CA SER A 231 17.02 -7.54 41.28
C SER A 231 17.71 -8.19 42.49
N LYS A 232 17.86 -9.52 42.50
CA LYS A 232 18.78 -10.21 43.43
C LYS A 232 20.19 -10.19 42.84
N VAL A 233 21.09 -9.45 43.51
CA VAL A 233 22.54 -9.42 43.27
C VAL A 233 22.90 -9.43 41.78
N ASP A 234 22.43 -8.40 41.06
CA ASP A 234 22.77 -8.15 39.66
C ASP A 234 22.54 -9.32 38.68
N ASN A 235 21.62 -10.25 38.99
CA ASN A 235 21.37 -11.45 38.19
C ASN A 235 21.16 -11.17 36.68
N LEU A 236 20.43 -10.10 36.32
CA LEU A 236 20.15 -9.75 34.92
C LEU A 236 21.28 -8.92 34.27
N THR A 237 21.94 -8.08 35.05
CA THR A 237 23.08 -7.24 34.64
C THR A 237 24.37 -8.06 34.48
N HIS A 238 24.49 -9.19 35.18
CA HIS A 238 25.54 -10.19 35.01
C HIS A 238 25.32 -11.16 33.85
N LEU A 239 24.10 -11.27 33.28
CA LEU A 239 23.90 -12.05 32.07
C LEU A 239 24.66 -11.45 30.88
N SER A 240 25.14 -12.29 29.96
CA SER A 240 25.49 -11.87 28.61
C SER A 240 24.24 -11.48 27.80
N LEU A 241 24.42 -10.87 26.62
CA LEU A 241 23.28 -10.59 25.72
C LEU A 241 22.64 -11.90 25.23
N GLU A 242 23.46 -12.91 24.97
CA GLU A 242 23.06 -14.25 24.53
C GLU A 242 22.25 -14.96 25.63
N GLU A 243 22.68 -14.89 26.89
CA GLU A 243 21.91 -15.41 28.03
C GLU A 243 20.58 -14.66 28.25
N ARG A 244 20.54 -13.34 27.97
CA ARG A 244 19.29 -12.56 27.98
C ARG A 244 18.34 -12.99 26.85
N ILE A 245 18.87 -13.29 25.66
CA ILE A 245 18.10 -13.78 24.51
C ILE A 245 17.62 -15.22 24.74
N ASP A 246 18.42 -16.08 25.36
CA ASP A 246 17.99 -17.43 25.76
C ASP A 246 16.81 -17.38 26.76
N LEU A 247 16.88 -16.51 27.78
CA LEU A 247 15.76 -16.27 28.68
C LEU A 247 14.54 -15.66 27.94
N ALA A 248 14.73 -14.81 26.93
CA ALA A 248 13.64 -14.31 26.09
C ALA A 248 12.95 -15.47 25.32
N ILE A 249 13.72 -16.39 24.72
CA ILE A 249 13.22 -17.57 24.03
C ILE A 249 12.36 -18.43 24.97
N HIS A 250 12.86 -18.73 26.18
CA HIS A 250 12.10 -19.51 27.18
C HIS A 250 10.80 -18.82 27.62
N ILE A 251 10.74 -17.48 27.64
CA ILE A 251 9.50 -16.73 27.91
C ILE A 251 8.54 -16.82 26.71
N CYS A 252 9.03 -16.67 25.47
CA CYS A 252 8.22 -16.85 24.27
C CYS A 252 7.61 -18.25 24.19
N ASP A 253 8.39 -19.30 24.47
CA ASP A 253 7.91 -20.69 24.46
C ASP A 253 6.84 -20.93 25.53
N ALA A 254 6.98 -20.31 26.71
CA ALA A 254 5.98 -20.41 27.79
C ALA A 254 4.66 -19.73 27.41
N VAL A 255 4.70 -18.58 26.73
CA VAL A 255 3.51 -17.89 26.19
C VAL A 255 2.89 -18.70 25.06
N ASN A 256 3.69 -19.25 24.14
CA ASN A 256 3.22 -20.03 23.01
C ASN A 256 2.44 -21.28 23.45
N GLN A 257 2.96 -22.04 24.43
CA GLN A 257 2.28 -23.22 24.98
C GLN A 257 0.90 -22.91 25.60
N VAL A 258 0.68 -21.69 26.11
CA VAL A 258 -0.63 -21.24 26.61
C VAL A 258 -1.55 -20.85 25.44
N HIS A 259 -1.00 -20.19 24.41
CA HIS A 259 -1.74 -19.80 23.20
C HIS A 259 -2.22 -21.02 22.38
N GLU A 260 -1.40 -22.07 22.28
CA GLU A 260 -1.75 -23.34 21.60
C GLU A 260 -2.94 -24.07 22.26
N LEU A 261 -3.12 -23.88 23.58
CA LEU A 261 -4.28 -24.40 24.32
C LEU A 261 -5.53 -23.49 24.21
N GLY A 262 -5.47 -22.46 23.37
CA GLY A 262 -6.57 -21.54 23.11
C GLY A 262 -6.83 -20.54 24.23
N ILE A 263 -5.80 -20.19 25.01
CA ILE A 263 -5.90 -19.24 26.13
C ILE A 263 -4.96 -18.05 25.90
N LEU A 264 -5.41 -16.85 26.26
CA LEU A 264 -4.62 -15.62 26.34
C LEU A 264 -4.31 -15.28 27.80
N HIS A 265 -3.15 -14.69 28.04
CA HIS A 265 -2.79 -14.21 29.38
C HIS A 265 -3.35 -12.81 29.67
N CYS A 266 -3.38 -11.92 28.67
CA CYS A 266 -3.89 -10.55 28.75
C CYS A 266 -3.20 -9.61 29.75
N ASP A 267 -2.12 -10.05 30.41
CA ASP A 267 -1.40 -9.30 31.46
C ASP A 267 0.07 -9.78 31.55
N ILE A 268 0.74 -9.94 30.40
CA ILE A 268 2.14 -10.37 30.33
C ILE A 268 3.05 -9.21 30.79
N LYS A 269 3.72 -9.40 31.93
CA LYS A 269 4.62 -8.41 32.54
C LYS A 269 5.63 -9.09 33.49
N PRO A 270 6.74 -8.42 33.87
CA PRO A 270 7.82 -9.05 34.66
C PRO A 270 7.46 -9.46 36.10
N SER A 271 6.25 -9.15 36.59
CA SER A 271 5.73 -9.67 37.87
C SER A 271 4.93 -10.97 37.73
N ASN A 272 4.52 -11.32 36.51
CA ASN A 272 3.65 -12.47 36.19
C ASN A 272 4.43 -13.63 35.54
N ILE A 273 5.75 -13.45 35.36
CA ILE A 273 6.68 -14.43 34.80
C ILE A 273 7.59 -14.86 35.95
N ILE A 274 7.47 -16.09 36.43
CA ILE A 274 8.40 -16.70 37.39
C ILE A 274 9.63 -17.21 36.64
N VAL A 275 10.82 -16.97 37.18
CA VAL A 275 12.09 -17.44 36.61
C VAL A 275 12.92 -18.20 37.65
N GLN A 276 13.36 -19.39 37.29
CA GLN A 276 14.42 -20.12 37.97
C GLN A 276 15.60 -20.32 37.01
N ARG A 277 16.83 -20.23 37.52
CA ARG A 277 18.05 -20.58 36.78
C ARG A 277 18.67 -21.81 37.45
N SER A 278 19.03 -22.80 36.63
CA SER A 278 19.66 -24.06 37.04
C SER A 278 20.94 -24.31 36.24
N GLU A 279 21.68 -25.37 36.58
CA GLU A 279 22.81 -25.86 35.77
C GLU A 279 22.39 -26.30 34.35
N PHE A 280 21.10 -26.61 34.15
CA PHE A 280 20.50 -27.04 32.88
C PHE A 280 19.82 -25.90 32.10
N GLY A 281 20.01 -24.63 32.51
CA GLY A 281 19.40 -23.47 31.87
C GLY A 281 18.24 -22.85 32.68
N PHE A 282 17.38 -22.09 32.00
CA PHE A 282 16.25 -21.38 32.60
C PHE A 282 14.98 -22.24 32.65
N SER A 283 14.21 -22.08 33.72
CA SER A 283 12.82 -22.57 33.80
C SER A 283 11.90 -21.38 34.03
N VAL A 284 10.91 -21.24 33.14
CA VAL A 284 9.94 -20.14 33.15
C VAL A 284 8.54 -20.69 33.45
N LYS A 285 7.78 -19.98 34.28
CA LYS A 285 6.35 -20.26 34.52
C LYS A 285 5.53 -18.97 34.51
N LEU A 286 4.35 -19.00 33.89
CA LEU A 286 3.39 -17.91 33.87
C LEU A 286 2.41 -18.01 35.06
N ILE A 287 2.04 -16.88 35.65
CA ILE A 287 1.15 -16.79 36.84
C ILE A 287 0.20 -15.58 36.75
N ASP A 288 -0.88 -15.61 37.54
CA ASP A 288 -1.91 -14.55 37.59
C ASP A 288 -2.78 -14.44 36.34
N PHE A 289 -3.39 -15.57 35.95
CA PHE A 289 -4.42 -15.66 34.90
C PHE A 289 -5.75 -14.96 35.26
N GLY A 290 -5.77 -14.10 36.29
CA GLY A 290 -6.96 -13.40 36.77
C GLY A 290 -7.58 -12.41 35.76
N SER A 291 -6.85 -12.07 34.69
CA SER A 291 -7.33 -11.29 33.53
C SER A 291 -7.39 -12.10 32.23
N GLY A 292 -6.91 -13.35 32.22
CA GLY A 292 -6.76 -14.17 31.01
C GLY A 292 -8.10 -14.50 30.33
N PHE A 293 -8.06 -14.84 29.04
CA PHE A 293 -9.25 -15.09 28.23
C PHE A 293 -9.16 -16.41 27.48
N LEU A 294 -10.30 -17.07 27.25
CA LEU A 294 -10.38 -18.37 26.57
C LEU A 294 -10.96 -18.15 25.16
N LEU A 295 -10.13 -18.36 24.13
CA LEU A 295 -10.43 -18.06 22.73
C LEU A 295 -11.59 -18.89 22.15
N ASN A 296 -11.81 -20.11 22.66
CA ASN A 296 -12.85 -21.01 22.15
C ASN A 296 -13.66 -21.64 23.30
N ARG A 297 -14.87 -21.10 23.55
CA ARG A 297 -15.75 -21.54 24.65
C ARG A 297 -16.21 -23.00 24.56
N MET A 298 -16.22 -23.61 23.37
CA MET A 298 -16.58 -25.02 23.21
C MET A 298 -15.61 -25.96 23.96
N ASN A 299 -14.42 -25.49 24.35
CA ASN A 299 -13.50 -26.28 25.18
C ASN A 299 -14.04 -26.49 26.61
N LEU A 300 -14.83 -25.57 27.17
CA LEU A 300 -15.42 -25.70 28.51
C LEU A 300 -16.49 -26.81 28.54
N GLU A 301 -17.36 -26.83 27.52
CA GLU A 301 -18.44 -27.81 27.36
C GLU A 301 -17.91 -29.24 27.17
N ARG A 302 -16.76 -29.38 26.47
CA ARG A 302 -16.11 -30.67 26.23
C ARG A 302 -15.36 -31.25 27.43
N LEU A 303 -15.17 -30.45 28.49
CA LEU A 303 -14.43 -30.82 29.70
C LEU A 303 -15.33 -30.95 30.95
N ASP A 304 -16.64 -30.69 30.82
CA ASP A 304 -17.61 -30.63 31.93
C ASP A 304 -17.22 -29.63 33.05
N ILE A 305 -16.49 -28.57 32.68
CA ILE A 305 -16.02 -27.52 33.60
C ILE A 305 -17.04 -26.37 33.63
N SER A 306 -17.78 -26.27 34.74
CA SER A 306 -18.68 -25.14 34.99
C SER A 306 -17.93 -23.79 34.94
N PRO A 307 -18.36 -22.80 34.13
CA PRO A 307 -17.64 -21.55 33.89
C PRO A 307 -17.77 -20.55 35.06
N LEU A 308 -17.00 -20.78 36.12
CA LEU A 308 -16.98 -19.94 37.32
C LEU A 308 -16.33 -18.56 37.04
N GLY A 309 -17.15 -17.52 37.01
CA GLY A 309 -16.72 -16.13 36.84
C GLY A 309 -16.50 -15.67 35.39
N MET A 310 -16.95 -16.44 34.40
CA MET A 310 -16.86 -16.07 32.97
C MET A 310 -18.18 -15.50 32.43
N THR A 311 -18.58 -14.33 32.93
CA THR A 311 -19.72 -13.55 32.38
C THR A 311 -19.29 -12.71 31.18
N ASP A 312 -20.16 -12.56 30.18
CA ASP A 312 -19.96 -11.67 29.03
C ASP A 312 -19.94 -10.19 29.41
N GLN A 313 -18.75 -9.69 29.74
CA GLN A 313 -18.48 -8.27 29.96
C GLN A 313 -17.19 -7.85 29.25
N THR A 314 -17.36 -7.26 28.07
CA THR A 314 -16.40 -6.30 27.53
C THR A 314 -16.28 -5.11 28.50
N GLY A 315 -15.07 -4.57 28.68
CA GLY A 315 -14.86 -3.36 29.48
C GLY A 315 -14.70 -3.54 31.00
N SER A 316 -14.41 -4.73 31.52
CA SER A 316 -14.00 -4.89 32.93
C SER A 316 -12.61 -4.29 33.18
N GLN A 317 -12.55 -3.05 33.71
CA GLN A 317 -11.31 -2.32 34.03
C GLN A 317 -10.52 -2.99 35.16
N HIS A 318 -9.67 -3.95 34.82
CA HIS A 318 -8.67 -4.52 35.74
C HIS A 318 -7.43 -3.62 35.85
N HIS A 319 -6.64 -3.82 36.91
CA HIS A 319 -5.40 -3.08 37.17
C HIS A 319 -4.23 -3.53 36.27
N THR A 320 -4.40 -3.40 34.95
CA THR A 320 -3.29 -3.52 33.99
C THR A 320 -2.26 -2.42 34.25
N THR A 321 -1.00 -2.70 33.96
CA THR A 321 0.07 -1.69 34.02
C THR A 321 0.24 -1.09 32.63
N PRO A 322 -0.12 0.18 32.37
CA PRO A 322 -0.23 0.71 31.00
C PRO A 322 1.04 0.58 30.15
N MET A 323 2.21 0.52 30.80
CA MET A 323 3.53 0.30 30.20
C MET A 323 3.61 -0.94 29.27
N TYR A 324 2.81 -1.99 29.49
CA TYR A 324 2.83 -3.23 28.70
C TYR A 324 1.58 -3.41 27.83
N LEU A 325 0.58 -2.52 27.96
CA LEU A 325 -0.71 -2.69 27.29
C LEU A 325 -0.60 -2.30 25.81
N ALA A 326 -1.09 -3.18 24.92
CA ALA A 326 -1.03 -2.95 23.49
C ALA A 326 -1.87 -1.72 23.06
N PRO A 327 -1.39 -0.89 22.12
CA PRO A 327 -1.98 0.42 21.81
C PRO A 327 -3.43 0.31 21.35
N GLU A 328 -3.80 -0.72 20.60
CA GLU A 328 -5.17 -0.96 20.15
C GLU A 328 -6.16 -1.14 21.32
N LEU A 329 -5.70 -1.69 22.45
CA LEU A 329 -6.49 -1.87 23.68
C LEU A 329 -6.55 -0.59 24.55
N ILE A 330 -5.67 0.38 24.30
CA ILE A 330 -5.72 1.73 24.89
C ILE A 330 -6.67 2.61 24.08
N GLU A 331 -6.52 2.59 22.75
CA GLU A 331 -7.28 3.42 21.81
C GLU A 331 -8.76 3.00 21.69
N ASN A 332 -9.06 1.70 21.72
CA ASN A 332 -10.42 1.19 21.58
C ASN A 332 -10.75 0.12 22.64
N GLN A 333 -11.35 0.58 23.76
CA GLN A 333 -11.74 -0.25 24.90
C GLN A 333 -12.84 -1.30 24.59
N ASN A 334 -13.37 -1.33 23.36
CA ASN A 334 -14.28 -2.38 22.88
C ASN A 334 -13.57 -3.52 22.13
N LEU A 335 -12.29 -3.37 21.79
CA LEU A 335 -11.51 -4.46 21.21
C LEU A 335 -11.20 -5.52 22.28
N SER A 336 -11.44 -6.78 21.94
CA SER A 336 -11.04 -7.91 22.77
C SER A 336 -9.55 -8.19 22.61
N SER A 337 -8.89 -8.58 23.71
CA SER A 337 -7.51 -9.07 23.68
C SER A 337 -7.34 -10.22 22.68
N SER A 338 -6.16 -10.30 22.05
CA SER A 338 -5.80 -11.29 21.05
C SER A 338 -4.38 -11.82 21.26
N ILE A 339 -3.99 -12.85 20.51
CA ILE A 339 -2.60 -13.32 20.44
C ILE A 339 -1.65 -12.14 20.11
N ARG A 340 -2.07 -11.22 19.23
CA ARG A 340 -1.27 -10.05 18.83
C ARG A 340 -1.10 -9.00 19.94
N SER A 341 -2.01 -8.90 20.91
CA SER A 341 -1.84 -8.02 22.07
C SER A 341 -0.96 -8.63 23.17
N ASP A 342 -1.01 -9.95 23.33
CA ASP A 342 -0.05 -10.68 24.18
C ASP A 342 1.38 -10.59 23.58
N ILE A 343 1.54 -10.69 22.26
CA ILE A 343 2.82 -10.52 21.55
C ILE A 343 3.40 -9.10 21.74
N TYR A 344 2.58 -8.05 21.72
CA TYR A 344 3.04 -6.69 22.04
C TYR A 344 3.58 -6.61 23.48
N SER A 345 2.80 -7.11 24.44
CA SER A 345 3.15 -7.13 25.86
C SER A 345 4.48 -7.89 26.10
N LEU A 346 4.64 -9.02 25.41
CA LEU A 346 5.86 -9.84 25.37
C LEU A 346 7.04 -9.08 24.74
N GLY A 347 6.83 -8.36 23.64
CA GLY A 347 7.86 -7.52 23.00
C GLY A 347 8.41 -6.43 23.93
N VAL A 348 7.55 -5.76 24.70
CA VAL A 348 7.97 -4.78 25.73
C VAL A 348 8.79 -5.45 26.85
N VAL A 349 8.39 -6.64 27.30
CA VAL A 349 9.15 -7.42 28.28
C VAL A 349 10.53 -7.81 27.74
N ILE A 350 10.61 -8.23 26.47
CA ILE A 350 11.85 -8.66 25.83
C ILE A 350 12.80 -7.48 25.59
N TYR A 351 12.29 -6.32 25.16
CA TYR A 351 13.04 -5.07 25.10
C TYR A 351 13.68 -4.73 26.47
N GLN A 352 12.88 -4.73 27.54
CA GLN A 352 13.37 -4.46 28.89
C GLN A 352 14.35 -5.53 29.39
N LEU A 353 14.16 -6.79 28.99
CA LEU A 353 15.07 -7.88 29.35
C LEU A 353 16.42 -7.67 28.68
N ILE A 354 16.45 -7.52 27.35
CA ILE A 354 17.65 -7.39 26.51
C ILE A 354 18.50 -6.16 26.89
N THR A 355 17.86 -5.02 27.15
CA THR A 355 18.51 -3.80 27.65
C THR A 355 18.95 -3.87 29.13
N GLY A 356 18.52 -4.91 29.86
CA GLY A 356 18.76 -5.07 31.30
C GLY A 356 17.92 -4.15 32.20
N GLN A 357 16.93 -3.43 31.65
CA GLN A 357 16.22 -2.31 32.27
C GLN A 357 14.75 -2.63 32.58
N LEU A 358 14.51 -3.70 33.36
CA LEU A 358 13.16 -4.11 33.78
C LEU A 358 12.39 -3.00 34.51
N GLY A 359 11.20 -2.69 33.99
CA GLY A 359 10.32 -1.65 34.53
C GLY A 359 10.63 -0.22 34.08
N ILE A 360 11.56 -0.01 33.15
CA ILE A 360 11.71 1.29 32.44
C ILE A 360 10.77 1.29 31.22
N PRO A 361 9.96 2.35 31.01
CA PRO A 361 9.05 2.41 29.86
C PRO A 361 9.82 2.47 28.53
N MET A 362 9.24 1.88 27.50
CA MET A 362 9.75 1.87 26.13
C MET A 362 9.46 3.24 25.48
N GLY A 363 10.43 4.15 25.55
CA GLY A 363 10.35 5.50 24.96
C GLY A 363 10.42 5.46 23.43
N SER A 364 10.00 6.53 22.75
CA SER A 364 9.97 6.57 21.27
C SER A 364 11.34 6.49 20.58
N ASP A 365 12.45 6.63 21.34
CA ASP A 365 13.80 6.45 20.86
C ASP A 365 14.51 5.19 21.40
N TRP A 366 13.73 4.23 21.91
CA TRP A 366 14.19 2.91 22.34
C TRP A 366 15.13 2.16 21.36
N PRO A 367 15.06 2.29 20.01
CA PRO A 367 15.94 1.55 19.12
C PRO A 367 17.43 1.84 19.34
N LYS A 368 17.77 3.04 19.83
CA LYS A 368 19.15 3.44 20.14
C LYS A 368 19.78 2.67 21.31
N ASN A 369 18.98 1.93 22.07
CA ASN A 369 19.43 1.19 23.25
C ASN A 369 19.85 -0.25 22.93
N ILE A 370 19.87 -0.63 21.64
CA ILE A 370 20.18 -1.98 21.16
C ILE A 370 21.14 -1.87 19.96
N ASP A 371 22.34 -2.44 20.09
CA ASP A 371 23.40 -2.35 19.06
C ASP A 371 23.20 -3.31 17.87
N ASP A 372 22.35 -4.34 18.00
CA ASP A 372 22.07 -5.33 16.96
C ASP A 372 20.80 -4.96 16.16
N PRO A 373 20.91 -4.63 14.85
CA PRO A 373 19.76 -4.27 14.03
C PRO A 373 18.72 -5.38 13.88
N LEU A 374 19.11 -6.66 13.92
CA LEU A 374 18.16 -7.77 13.76
C LEU A 374 17.31 -7.96 15.03
N VAL A 375 17.91 -7.77 16.20
CA VAL A 375 17.20 -7.73 17.49
C VAL A 375 16.31 -6.49 17.59
N GLN A 376 16.77 -5.36 17.06
CA GLN A 376 15.97 -4.14 16.92
C GLN A 376 14.75 -4.39 16.02
N ASP A 377 14.93 -4.99 14.84
CA ASP A 377 13.83 -5.28 13.90
C ASP A 377 12.82 -6.30 14.48
N ASP A 378 13.30 -7.34 15.18
CA ASP A 378 12.42 -8.30 15.87
C ASP A 378 11.57 -7.62 16.96
N ILE A 379 12.17 -6.76 17.80
CA ILE A 379 11.43 -6.03 18.83
C ILE A 379 10.45 -5.04 18.19
N TYR A 380 10.88 -4.31 17.15
CA TYR A 380 10.03 -3.37 16.42
C TYR A 380 8.80 -4.08 15.83
N GLN A 381 8.99 -5.26 15.24
CA GLN A 381 7.88 -6.07 14.73
C GLN A 381 6.97 -6.54 15.88
N ALA A 382 7.52 -7.05 16.98
CA ALA A 382 6.72 -7.49 18.12
C ALA A 382 5.88 -6.36 18.74
N THR A 383 6.43 -5.14 18.84
CA THR A 383 5.76 -3.96 19.42
C THR A 383 5.19 -2.99 18.38
N ASN A 384 4.93 -3.43 17.14
CA ASN A 384 4.38 -2.57 16.09
C ASN A 384 2.99 -2.04 16.50
N SER A 385 2.70 -0.76 16.25
CA SER A 385 1.38 -0.18 16.54
C SER A 385 0.24 -0.91 15.83
N ASN A 386 0.45 -1.35 14.58
CA ASN A 386 -0.52 -2.14 13.82
C ASN A 386 -0.48 -3.62 14.26
N PRO A 387 -1.58 -4.18 14.81
CA PRO A 387 -1.59 -5.56 15.29
C PRO A 387 -1.35 -6.61 14.20
N THR A 388 -1.63 -6.33 12.92
CA THR A 388 -1.46 -7.30 11.81
C THR A 388 -0.01 -7.45 11.36
N GLU A 389 0.81 -6.39 11.48
CA GLU A 389 2.24 -6.40 11.12
C GLU A 389 3.13 -7.14 12.14
N ARG A 390 2.62 -7.36 13.36
CA ARG A 390 3.30 -8.16 14.40
C ARG A 390 3.52 -9.62 13.97
N PHE A 391 4.29 -10.37 14.75
CA PHE A 391 4.40 -11.83 14.61
C PHE A 391 3.03 -12.52 14.73
N VAL A 392 2.88 -13.67 14.07
CA VAL A 392 1.63 -14.46 14.10
C VAL A 392 1.46 -15.14 15.46
N SER A 393 2.56 -15.69 15.99
CA SER A 393 2.65 -16.41 17.25
C SER A 393 3.87 -15.96 18.08
N ALA A 394 3.93 -16.34 19.35
CA ALA A 394 5.14 -16.19 20.15
C ALA A 394 6.26 -17.15 19.70
N ALA A 395 5.93 -18.29 19.07
CA ALA A 395 6.91 -19.19 18.47
C ALA A 395 7.68 -18.57 17.29
N ASP A 396 7.06 -17.70 16.48
CA ASP A 396 7.76 -17.01 15.38
C ASP A 396 8.86 -16.08 15.92
N LEU A 397 8.55 -15.32 16.98
CA LEU A 397 9.52 -14.45 17.66
C LEU A 397 10.64 -15.29 18.33
N ALA A 398 10.29 -16.41 18.97
CA ALA A 398 11.26 -17.36 19.52
C ALA A 398 12.17 -17.95 18.43
N LYS A 399 11.61 -18.27 17.24
CA LYS A 399 12.35 -18.77 16.09
C LYS A 399 13.36 -17.74 15.58
N ASN A 400 12.95 -16.48 15.41
CA ASN A 400 13.86 -15.41 14.98
C ASN A 400 15.07 -15.30 15.92
N PHE A 401 14.86 -15.33 17.25
CA PHE A 401 15.96 -15.32 18.21
C PHE A 401 16.85 -16.57 18.15
N ARG A 402 16.28 -17.78 17.99
CA ARG A 402 17.06 -19.02 17.77
C ARG A 402 17.91 -18.99 16.50
N GLU A 403 17.38 -18.39 15.42
CA GLU A 403 18.05 -18.28 14.13
C GLU A 403 18.94 -17.02 14.02
N LEU A 404 19.09 -16.24 15.09
CA LEU A 404 19.79 -14.94 15.08
C LEU A 404 21.22 -15.03 14.55
N GLU A 405 22.03 -16.02 14.97
CA GLU A 405 23.39 -16.19 14.43
C GLU A 405 23.42 -16.52 12.94
N SER A 406 22.45 -17.31 12.45
CA SER A 406 22.30 -17.59 11.01
C SER A 406 21.92 -16.33 10.25
N ARG A 407 21.01 -15.50 10.80
CA ARG A 407 20.64 -14.20 10.21
C ARG A 407 21.81 -13.21 10.24
N ARG A 408 22.56 -13.11 11.34
CA ARG A 408 23.80 -12.31 11.48
C ARG A 408 24.84 -12.71 10.42
N GLN A 409 25.08 -14.02 10.23
CA GLN A 409 25.99 -14.51 9.19
C GLN A 409 25.50 -14.15 7.79
N GLN A 410 24.22 -14.41 7.47
CA GLN A 410 23.64 -14.10 6.16
C GLN A 410 23.70 -12.59 5.85
N GLN A 411 23.42 -11.73 6.83
CA GLN A 411 23.53 -10.27 6.68
C GLN A 411 24.98 -9.84 6.45
N SER A 412 25.94 -10.42 7.17
CA SER A 412 27.38 -10.20 6.96
C SER A 412 27.83 -10.63 5.56
N GLU A 413 27.40 -11.81 5.10
CA GLU A 413 27.73 -12.31 3.75
C GLU A 413 27.10 -11.44 2.65
N ALA A 414 25.86 -10.98 2.84
CA ALA A 414 25.18 -10.08 1.93
C ALA A 414 25.87 -8.71 1.85
N GLU A 415 26.25 -8.11 2.99
CA GLU A 415 26.93 -6.80 3.00
C GLU A 415 28.38 -6.91 2.51
N GLN A 416 29.06 -8.03 2.76
CA GLN A 416 30.34 -8.35 2.11
C GLN A 416 30.21 -8.52 0.60
N LEU A 417 29.17 -9.22 0.12
CA LEU A 417 28.91 -9.38 -1.31
C LEU A 417 28.62 -8.02 -1.97
N LYS A 418 27.76 -7.21 -1.36
CA LYS A 418 27.45 -5.83 -1.76
C LYS A 418 28.69 -4.94 -1.78
N THR A 419 29.55 -5.01 -0.77
CA THR A 419 30.85 -4.31 -0.73
C THR A 419 31.79 -4.79 -1.84
N ARG A 420 31.90 -6.10 -2.06
CA ARG A 420 32.67 -6.69 -3.16
C ARG A 420 32.14 -6.26 -4.53
N LEU A 421 30.81 -6.16 -4.70
CA LEU A 421 30.17 -5.67 -5.91
C LEU A 421 30.47 -4.18 -6.12
N LEU A 422 30.32 -3.31 -5.12
CA LEU A 422 30.66 -1.89 -5.22
C LEU A 422 32.15 -1.68 -5.57
N VAL A 423 33.06 -2.43 -4.94
CA VAL A 423 34.50 -2.40 -5.27
C VAL A 423 34.77 -2.96 -6.67
N ALA A 424 34.05 -4.00 -7.11
CA ALA A 424 34.15 -4.52 -8.47
C ALA A 424 33.60 -3.55 -9.51
N GLU A 425 32.52 -2.83 -9.22
CA GLU A 425 31.97 -1.77 -10.07
C GLU A 425 32.88 -0.55 -10.15
N GLU A 426 33.50 -0.13 -9.04
CA GLU A 426 34.42 1.00 -9.05
C GLU A 426 35.74 0.65 -9.74
N ASN A 427 36.22 -0.59 -9.60
CA ASN A 427 37.32 -1.13 -10.42
C ASN A 427 36.91 -1.30 -11.89
N ALA A 428 35.68 -1.71 -12.18
CA ALA A 428 35.15 -1.75 -13.54
C ALA A 428 34.97 -0.34 -14.14
N ARG A 429 34.69 0.69 -13.32
CA ARG A 429 34.67 2.11 -13.70
C ARG A 429 36.07 2.60 -14.02
N LYS A 430 37.04 2.39 -13.12
CA LYS A 430 38.46 2.68 -13.35
C LYS A 430 39.01 1.95 -14.59
N ALA A 431 38.59 0.70 -14.81
CA ALA A 431 38.90 -0.06 -16.02
C ALA A 431 38.17 0.49 -17.26
N LYS A 432 36.89 0.87 -17.19
CA LYS A 432 36.13 1.54 -18.28
C LYS A 432 36.74 2.89 -18.67
N VAL A 433 37.44 3.58 -17.76
CA VAL A 433 38.17 4.83 -18.06
C VAL A 433 39.56 4.55 -18.64
N ARG A 434 40.30 3.55 -18.14
CA ARG A 434 41.64 3.19 -18.67
C ARG A 434 41.59 2.41 -19.98
N ARG A 435 40.57 1.57 -20.19
CA ARG A 435 40.38 0.76 -21.40
C ARG A 435 40.32 1.59 -22.69
N PRO A 436 39.54 2.67 -22.84
CA PRO A 436 39.56 3.46 -24.06
C PRO A 436 40.92 4.09 -24.34
N TRP A 437 41.74 4.40 -23.33
CA TRP A 437 43.12 4.88 -23.56
C TRP A 437 44.08 3.75 -23.97
N ILE A 438 44.04 2.59 -23.30
CA ILE A 438 44.88 1.43 -23.67
C ILE A 438 44.47 0.88 -25.04
N ILE A 439 43.16 0.80 -25.29
CA ILE A 439 42.59 0.45 -26.60
C ILE A 439 42.95 1.54 -27.60
N ALA A 440 42.87 2.84 -27.30
CA ALA A 440 43.31 3.89 -28.22
C ALA A 440 44.80 3.81 -28.52
N SER A 441 45.69 3.51 -27.57
CA SER A 441 47.12 3.32 -27.86
C SER A 441 47.36 2.10 -28.76
N GLY A 442 46.74 0.95 -28.43
CA GLY A 442 46.81 -0.26 -29.26
C GLY A 442 46.15 -0.07 -30.64
N PHE A 443 45.06 0.69 -30.70
CA PHE A 443 44.32 1.03 -31.91
C PHE A 443 45.03 2.11 -32.73
N ILE A 444 45.80 3.03 -32.15
CA ILE A 444 46.65 3.98 -32.89
C ILE A 444 47.83 3.23 -33.51
N LEU A 445 48.41 2.25 -32.81
CA LEU A 445 49.45 1.37 -33.38
C LEU A 445 48.88 0.43 -34.45
N PHE A 446 47.72 -0.18 -34.20
CA PHE A 446 47.04 -1.07 -35.14
C PHE A 446 46.49 -0.31 -36.35
N VAL A 447 45.88 0.86 -36.17
CA VAL A 447 45.49 1.77 -37.26
C VAL A 447 46.71 2.34 -37.95
N GLY A 448 47.83 2.62 -37.28
CA GLY A 448 49.08 3.01 -37.95
C GLY A 448 49.60 1.90 -38.89
N LEU A 449 49.63 0.66 -38.40
CA LEU A 449 50.01 -0.52 -39.19
C LEU A 449 49.02 -0.80 -40.32
N CYS A 450 47.72 -0.83 -40.00
CA CYS A 450 46.65 -1.03 -40.97
C CYS A 450 46.62 0.10 -41.99
N VAL A 451 46.69 1.38 -41.61
CA VAL A 451 46.78 2.52 -42.56
C VAL A 451 48.04 2.45 -43.38
N SER A 452 49.17 1.93 -42.89
CA SER A 452 50.35 1.70 -43.74
C SER A 452 50.09 0.61 -44.80
N LEU A 453 49.52 -0.53 -44.39
CA LEU A 453 49.15 -1.63 -45.30
C LEU A 453 47.99 -1.27 -46.25
N VAL A 454 47.04 -0.48 -45.78
CA VAL A 454 45.83 -0.03 -46.47
C VAL A 454 46.10 1.19 -47.32
N LEU A 455 47.08 2.04 -47.01
CA LEU A 455 47.63 3.00 -47.97
C LEU A 455 48.40 2.29 -49.07
N GLY A 456 49.20 1.25 -48.77
CA GLY A 456 49.82 0.42 -49.80
C GLY A 456 48.78 -0.20 -50.73
N TYR A 457 47.82 -0.94 -50.14
CA TYR A 457 46.73 -1.59 -50.86
C TYR A 457 45.82 -0.59 -51.60
N PHE A 458 45.43 0.53 -50.98
CA PHE A 458 44.66 1.58 -51.65
C PHE A 458 45.48 2.35 -52.69
N THR A 459 46.80 2.57 -52.58
CA THR A 459 47.53 3.21 -53.70
C THR A 459 47.51 2.36 -54.97
N GLN A 460 47.33 1.04 -54.83
CA GLN A 460 47.16 0.12 -55.96
C GLN A 460 45.69 -0.04 -56.37
N GLN A 461 44.78 -0.15 -55.41
CA GLN A 461 43.34 -0.36 -55.64
C GLN A 461 42.57 0.94 -55.95
N SER A 462 43.04 2.12 -55.54
CA SER A 462 42.36 3.39 -55.81
C SER A 462 42.52 3.83 -57.25
N LEU A 463 43.57 3.41 -57.96
CA LEU A 463 43.67 3.64 -59.40
C LEU A 463 42.54 2.91 -60.16
N GLU A 464 42.19 1.69 -59.76
CA GLU A 464 41.09 0.93 -60.36
C GLU A 464 39.71 1.33 -59.80
N GLN A 465 39.61 1.62 -58.50
CA GLN A 465 38.34 1.94 -57.85
C GLN A 465 37.93 3.41 -57.90
N ALA A 466 38.85 4.37 -58.11
CA ALA A 466 38.45 5.78 -58.24
C ALA A 466 37.67 6.01 -59.54
N GLU A 467 38.11 5.44 -60.66
CA GLU A 467 37.37 5.51 -61.94
C GLU A 467 35.96 4.90 -61.79
N LEU A 468 35.86 3.73 -61.15
CA LEU A 468 34.60 3.04 -60.89
C LEU A 468 33.74 3.64 -59.77
N SER A 469 34.25 4.57 -58.96
CA SER A 469 33.52 5.17 -57.83
C SER A 469 33.16 6.64 -58.05
N ALA A 470 34.00 7.40 -58.77
CA ALA A 470 33.63 8.73 -59.25
C ALA A 470 32.34 8.67 -60.08
N ALA A 471 32.27 7.74 -61.04
CA ALA A 471 31.08 7.47 -61.84
C ALA A 471 29.85 6.97 -61.03
N ARG A 472 30.04 6.53 -59.77
CA ARG A 472 28.94 6.12 -58.87
C ARG A 472 28.42 7.26 -58.00
N GLU A 473 29.30 8.11 -57.47
CA GLU A 473 28.88 9.28 -56.70
C GLU A 473 28.37 10.41 -57.60
N GLU A 474 28.97 10.63 -58.77
CA GLU A 474 28.53 11.63 -59.74
C GLU A 474 27.08 11.41 -60.17
N ALA A 475 26.68 10.16 -60.45
CA ALA A 475 25.31 9.82 -60.81
C ALA A 475 24.30 10.05 -59.67
N ALA A 476 24.69 9.78 -58.41
CA ALA A 476 23.82 9.93 -57.25
C ALA A 476 23.69 11.38 -56.77
N ASN A 477 24.80 12.13 -56.75
CA ASN A 477 24.81 13.55 -56.42
C ASN A 477 24.10 14.37 -57.50
N ASN A 478 24.32 14.08 -58.79
CA ASN A 478 23.58 14.74 -59.86
C ASN A 478 22.08 14.43 -59.78
N PHE A 479 21.66 13.19 -59.47
CA PHE A 479 20.24 12.90 -59.26
C PHE A 479 19.62 13.71 -58.10
N LEU A 480 20.32 13.86 -56.96
CA LEU A 480 19.84 14.70 -55.86
C LEU A 480 19.80 16.19 -56.24
N VAL A 481 20.79 16.68 -56.98
CA VAL A 481 20.84 18.07 -57.49
C VAL A 481 19.73 18.34 -58.50
N ASP A 482 19.46 17.41 -59.41
CA ASP A 482 18.37 17.51 -60.40
C ASP A 482 16.99 17.55 -59.71
N VAL A 483 16.80 16.75 -58.65
CA VAL A 483 15.56 16.73 -57.85
C VAL A 483 15.39 18.02 -57.02
N ILE A 484 16.48 18.56 -56.45
CA ILE A 484 16.45 19.83 -55.69
C ILE A 484 16.23 21.03 -56.63
N ASN A 485 16.88 21.07 -57.79
CA ASN A 485 16.69 22.12 -58.79
C ASN A 485 15.28 22.08 -59.40
N GLY A 486 14.69 20.89 -59.54
CA GLY A 486 13.29 20.70 -59.96
C GLY A 486 12.24 21.13 -58.93
N ALA A 487 12.65 21.62 -57.75
CA ALA A 487 11.80 21.97 -56.60
C ALA A 487 11.72 23.47 -56.30
N ASP A 488 12.11 24.36 -57.24
CA ASP A 488 12.10 25.81 -57.03
C ASP A 488 10.69 26.31 -56.62
N PRO A 489 10.52 26.90 -55.41
CA PRO A 489 9.20 27.37 -54.95
C PRO A 489 8.58 28.47 -55.80
N ARG A 490 9.32 29.06 -56.75
CA ARG A 490 8.85 30.14 -57.64
C ARG A 490 8.08 29.64 -58.86
N ASP A 491 8.28 28.38 -59.27
CA ASP A 491 7.51 27.74 -60.35
C ASP A 491 6.23 27.05 -59.84
N SER A 492 6.05 26.94 -58.51
CA SER A 492 4.84 26.41 -57.91
C SER A 492 3.71 27.43 -57.91
N ALA A 493 2.63 27.14 -58.65
CA ALA A 493 1.39 27.93 -58.62
C ALA A 493 0.54 27.72 -57.35
N THR A 494 0.97 26.84 -56.44
CA THR A 494 0.15 26.25 -55.36
C THR A 494 0.79 26.32 -53.97
N GLY A 495 2.07 26.70 -53.86
CA GLY A 495 2.75 27.01 -52.60
C GLY A 495 3.79 25.98 -52.14
N PRO A 496 4.43 26.19 -50.96
CA PRO A 496 5.63 25.46 -50.56
C PRO A 496 5.43 23.95 -50.38
N ASP A 497 4.33 23.52 -49.74
CA ASP A 497 4.09 22.09 -49.49
C ASP A 497 3.82 21.31 -50.79
N ALA A 498 3.26 21.98 -51.79
CA ALA A 498 3.02 21.41 -53.11
C ALA A 498 4.32 21.20 -53.90
N SER A 499 5.30 22.12 -53.81
CA SER A 499 6.55 21.98 -54.57
C SER A 499 7.38 20.76 -54.13
N ILE A 500 7.34 20.38 -52.84
CA ILE A 500 8.00 19.17 -52.33
C ILE A 500 7.31 17.90 -52.87
N ALA A 501 5.98 17.86 -52.85
CA ALA A 501 5.22 16.72 -53.37
C ALA A 501 5.40 16.55 -54.88
N GLU A 502 5.42 17.65 -55.63
CA GLU A 502 5.73 17.64 -57.07
C GLU A 502 7.18 17.22 -57.35
N ALA A 503 8.16 17.73 -56.59
CA ALA A 503 9.56 17.36 -56.76
C ALA A 503 9.81 15.88 -56.51
N LEU A 504 9.20 15.28 -55.49
CA LEU A 504 9.29 13.83 -55.23
C LEU A 504 8.58 13.00 -56.32
N SER A 505 7.48 13.50 -56.88
CA SER A 505 6.80 12.88 -58.01
C SER A 505 7.67 12.92 -59.29
N ARG A 506 8.29 14.06 -59.59
CA ARG A 506 9.29 14.21 -60.68
C ARG A 506 10.50 13.31 -60.45
N ALA A 507 11.00 13.21 -59.21
CA ALA A 507 12.09 12.32 -58.83
C ALA A 507 11.77 10.85 -59.13
N SER A 508 10.54 10.41 -58.89
CA SER A 508 10.10 9.05 -59.26
C SER A 508 10.15 8.82 -60.77
N ALA A 509 9.63 9.75 -61.58
CA ALA A 509 9.61 9.59 -63.03
C ALA A 509 11.04 9.57 -63.61
N LEU A 510 11.91 10.47 -63.13
CA LEU A 510 13.33 10.50 -63.47
C LEU A 510 14.08 9.23 -63.03
N ALA A 511 13.68 8.60 -61.92
CA ALA A 511 14.26 7.34 -61.47
C ALA A 511 13.86 6.15 -62.36
N ASP A 512 12.59 6.11 -62.77
CA ASP A 512 12.03 5.10 -63.67
C ASP A 512 12.70 5.16 -65.07
N GLU A 513 13.02 6.37 -65.56
CA GLU A 513 13.71 6.57 -66.85
C GLU A 513 15.23 6.34 -66.77
N ARG A 514 15.93 7.04 -65.85
CA ARG A 514 17.41 7.15 -65.85
C ARG A 514 18.13 5.89 -65.38
N PHE A 515 17.43 4.97 -64.70
CA PHE A 515 17.99 3.76 -64.12
C PHE A 515 17.31 2.47 -64.59
N ALA A 516 16.51 2.51 -65.66
CA ALA A 516 15.84 1.33 -66.22
C ALA A 516 16.81 0.19 -66.65
N ASP A 517 18.06 0.51 -67.00
CA ASP A 517 19.12 -0.44 -67.32
C ASP A 517 19.98 -0.84 -66.10
N LYS A 518 19.65 -0.32 -64.91
CA LYS A 518 20.49 -0.32 -63.69
C LYS A 518 19.65 -0.68 -62.46
N PRO A 519 19.16 -1.93 -62.34
CA PRO A 519 18.17 -2.31 -61.32
C PRO A 519 18.64 -2.09 -59.88
N LEU A 520 19.93 -2.27 -59.58
CA LEU A 520 20.49 -2.04 -58.24
C LEU A 520 20.58 -0.55 -57.87
N GLN A 521 20.71 0.35 -58.85
CA GLN A 521 20.65 1.79 -58.64
C GLN A 521 19.20 2.24 -58.45
N GLN A 522 18.30 1.81 -59.34
CA GLN A 522 16.87 2.10 -59.28
C GLN A 522 16.24 1.62 -57.95
N SER A 523 16.57 0.39 -57.52
CA SER A 523 16.19 -0.19 -56.23
C SER A 523 16.57 0.72 -55.04
N ARG A 524 17.80 1.26 -55.03
CA ARG A 524 18.26 2.21 -53.99
C ARG A 524 17.49 3.52 -54.02
N VAL A 525 17.18 4.05 -55.21
CA VAL A 525 16.40 5.28 -55.36
C VAL A 525 14.96 5.07 -54.87
N TYR A 526 14.33 3.93 -55.19
CA TYR A 526 13.03 3.57 -54.61
C TYR A 526 13.06 3.50 -53.08
N LYS A 527 14.08 2.86 -52.49
CA LYS A 527 14.24 2.79 -51.03
C LYS A 527 14.45 4.16 -50.38
N MET A 528 15.14 5.08 -51.07
CA MET A 528 15.27 6.48 -50.65
C MET A 528 13.93 7.22 -50.72
N LEU A 529 13.21 7.14 -51.84
CA LEU A 529 11.88 7.75 -52.02
C LEU A 529 10.89 7.21 -50.99
N ALA A 530 10.86 5.89 -50.75
CA ALA A 530 10.06 5.26 -49.70
C ALA A 530 10.36 5.85 -48.32
N SER A 531 11.63 6.00 -47.96
CA SER A 531 12.02 6.59 -46.67
C SER A 531 11.60 8.06 -46.53
N VAL A 532 11.52 8.83 -47.62
CA VAL A 532 11.04 10.21 -47.59
C VAL A 532 9.51 10.24 -47.48
N TYR A 533 8.79 9.48 -48.32
CA TYR A 533 7.32 9.42 -48.26
C TYR A 533 6.82 8.85 -46.92
N SER A 534 7.50 7.86 -46.33
CA SER A 534 7.20 7.33 -44.98
C SER A 534 7.36 8.41 -43.90
N GLY A 535 8.44 9.20 -43.98
CA GLY A 535 8.67 10.35 -43.10
C GLY A 535 7.66 11.49 -43.26
N LEU A 536 7.00 11.57 -44.41
CA LEU A 536 5.88 12.48 -44.69
C LEU A 536 4.49 11.84 -44.43
N HIS A 537 4.45 10.59 -43.94
CA HIS A 537 3.24 9.78 -43.73
C HIS A 537 2.34 9.66 -44.98
N MET A 538 2.98 9.51 -46.15
CA MET A 538 2.32 9.44 -47.46
C MET A 538 2.24 7.99 -48.00
N PRO A 539 1.09 7.55 -48.55
CA PRO A 539 0.88 6.16 -48.96
C PRO A 539 1.73 5.68 -50.13
N GLN A 540 2.30 6.61 -50.90
CA GLN A 540 3.27 6.33 -51.96
C GLN A 540 4.48 5.51 -51.46
N ALA A 541 4.85 5.59 -50.17
CA ALA A 541 5.94 4.81 -49.59
C ALA A 541 5.82 3.29 -49.83
N ILE A 542 4.60 2.75 -49.78
CA ILE A 542 4.30 1.33 -49.98
C ILE A 542 4.66 0.92 -51.42
N ASN A 543 4.17 1.66 -52.42
CA ASN A 543 4.44 1.41 -53.84
C ASN A 543 5.96 1.39 -54.13
N PHE A 544 6.74 2.29 -53.52
CA PHE A 544 8.19 2.27 -53.66
C PHE A 544 8.87 1.07 -52.98
N LEU A 545 8.33 0.56 -51.87
CA LEU A 545 8.83 -0.67 -51.23
C LEU A 545 8.40 -1.93 -52.00
N GLU A 546 7.22 -1.94 -52.62
CA GLU A 546 6.77 -3.01 -53.53
C GLU A 546 7.66 -3.07 -54.79
N LYS A 547 7.83 -1.93 -55.48
CA LYS A 547 8.79 -1.77 -56.60
C LYS A 547 10.21 -2.17 -56.20
N ASN A 548 10.67 -1.80 -55.01
CA ASN A 548 11.98 -2.20 -54.49
C ASN A 548 12.08 -3.72 -54.31
N ALA A 549 11.10 -4.35 -53.66
CA ALA A 549 11.08 -5.79 -53.40
C ALA A 549 11.00 -6.60 -54.70
N GLN A 550 10.17 -6.19 -55.67
CA GLN A 550 10.10 -6.82 -56.99
C GLN A 550 11.47 -6.77 -57.70
N LEU A 551 12.09 -5.59 -57.78
CA LEU A 551 13.35 -5.42 -58.51
C LEU A 551 14.53 -6.16 -57.84
N ILE A 552 14.47 -6.34 -56.51
CA ILE A 552 15.37 -7.21 -55.75
C ILE A 552 15.10 -8.69 -56.05
N ALA A 553 13.83 -9.11 -56.18
CA ALA A 553 13.46 -10.47 -56.57
C ALA A 553 13.97 -10.82 -57.97
N GLU A 554 13.83 -9.90 -58.92
CA GLU A 554 14.31 -10.04 -60.30
C GLU A 554 15.85 -10.09 -60.37
N THR A 555 16.56 -9.42 -59.46
CA THR A 555 18.03 -9.35 -59.47
C THR A 555 18.71 -10.47 -58.67
N TYR A 556 18.14 -10.91 -57.54
CA TYR A 556 18.75 -11.87 -56.61
C TYR A 556 17.91 -13.14 -56.36
N GLY A 557 16.68 -13.19 -56.86
CA GLY A 557 15.70 -14.25 -56.57
C GLY A 557 14.94 -14.01 -55.25
N GLU A 558 13.69 -14.46 -55.19
CA GLU A 558 12.83 -14.39 -54.00
C GLU A 558 13.41 -15.15 -52.78
N ALA A 559 14.30 -16.13 -53.03
CA ALA A 559 14.98 -16.86 -51.96
C ALA A 559 16.09 -16.06 -51.25
N SER A 560 16.50 -14.91 -51.82
CA SER A 560 17.60 -14.09 -51.31
C SER A 560 17.27 -13.43 -49.97
N ASP A 561 18.33 -13.21 -49.19
CA ASP A 561 18.26 -12.46 -47.93
C ASP A 561 17.93 -10.97 -48.19
N GLU A 562 18.39 -10.43 -49.32
CA GLU A 562 17.99 -9.12 -49.85
C GLU A 562 16.47 -9.00 -50.02
N TYR A 563 15.81 -9.99 -50.63
CA TYR A 563 14.36 -9.99 -50.82
C TYR A 563 13.62 -10.02 -49.47
N ARG A 564 14.03 -10.92 -48.56
CA ARG A 564 13.43 -11.00 -47.21
C ARG A 564 13.54 -9.66 -46.46
N LEU A 565 14.68 -8.96 -46.57
CA LEU A 565 14.84 -7.64 -45.96
C LEU A 565 13.86 -6.61 -46.54
N ALA A 566 13.74 -6.53 -47.87
CA ALA A 566 12.82 -5.63 -48.54
C ALA A 566 11.35 -5.91 -48.18
N ARG A 567 10.96 -7.20 -48.10
CA ARG A 567 9.61 -7.62 -47.69
C ARG A 567 9.33 -7.29 -46.22
N TYR A 568 10.27 -7.47 -45.29
CA TYR A 568 10.09 -7.04 -43.90
C TYR A 568 10.02 -5.51 -43.74
N GLU A 569 10.75 -4.74 -44.56
CA GLU A 569 10.65 -3.27 -44.59
C GLU A 569 9.29 -2.80 -45.13
N LEU A 570 8.78 -3.44 -46.19
CA LEU A 570 7.40 -3.25 -46.67
C LEU A 570 6.38 -3.53 -45.56
N ALA A 571 6.50 -4.66 -44.84
CA ALA A 571 5.61 -4.98 -43.73
C ALA A 571 5.63 -3.92 -42.60
N LEU A 572 6.78 -3.29 -42.34
CA LEU A 572 6.89 -2.21 -41.35
C LEU A 572 6.21 -0.89 -41.78
N GLU A 573 5.96 -0.68 -43.07
CA GLU A 573 5.27 0.49 -43.62
C GLU A 573 3.77 0.23 -43.85
N LEU A 574 3.38 -0.99 -44.23
CA LEU A 574 1.99 -1.42 -44.34
C LEU A 574 1.23 -1.27 -43.00
N ILE A 575 1.90 -1.59 -41.89
CA ILE A 575 1.33 -1.54 -40.53
C ILE A 575 0.84 -0.14 -40.11
N PRO A 576 1.67 0.92 -40.06
CA PRO A 576 1.24 2.27 -39.64
C PRO A 576 0.21 2.89 -40.59
N GLN A 577 0.05 2.36 -41.80
CA GLN A 577 -0.97 2.79 -42.77
C GLN A 577 -2.27 1.97 -42.70
N SER A 578 -2.49 1.22 -41.61
CA SER A 578 -3.68 0.40 -41.35
C SER A 578 -3.91 -0.77 -42.33
N LYS A 579 -2.95 -1.09 -43.21
CA LYS A 579 -2.97 -2.26 -44.10
C LYS A 579 -2.52 -3.52 -43.35
N ILE A 580 -3.14 -3.79 -42.20
CA ILE A 580 -2.72 -4.81 -41.25
C ILE A 580 -2.78 -6.22 -41.86
N GLN A 581 -3.81 -6.54 -42.66
CA GLN A 581 -3.93 -7.86 -43.30
C GLN A 581 -2.80 -8.12 -44.31
N GLU A 582 -2.48 -7.12 -45.15
CA GLU A 582 -1.37 -7.21 -46.10
C GLU A 582 -0.04 -7.45 -45.36
N ALA A 583 0.20 -6.74 -44.26
CA ALA A 583 1.38 -6.94 -43.42
C ALA A 583 1.43 -8.33 -42.77
N ILE A 584 0.29 -8.86 -42.30
CA ILE A 584 0.18 -10.22 -41.77
C ILE A 584 0.60 -11.24 -42.82
N ASP A 585 0.12 -11.10 -44.06
CA ASP A 585 0.38 -12.09 -45.10
C ASP A 585 1.83 -12.03 -45.61
N VAL A 586 2.43 -10.83 -45.70
CA VAL A 586 3.88 -10.67 -45.93
C VAL A 586 4.71 -11.31 -44.80
N ILE A 587 4.31 -11.16 -43.53
CA ILE A 587 5.04 -11.77 -42.41
C ILE A 587 4.89 -13.30 -42.40
N LYS A 588 3.70 -13.84 -42.72
CA LYS A 588 3.45 -15.28 -42.85
C LYS A 588 4.22 -15.92 -44.00
N GLU A 589 4.31 -15.26 -45.16
CA GLU A 589 5.12 -15.68 -46.30
C GLU A 589 6.57 -15.94 -45.86
N LEU A 590 7.16 -14.97 -45.17
CA LEU A 590 8.55 -14.99 -44.70
C LEU A 590 8.79 -15.93 -43.50
N ASP A 591 7.76 -16.26 -42.73
CA ASP A 591 7.86 -17.14 -41.56
C ASP A 591 8.07 -18.62 -41.88
N ASN A 592 7.85 -19.03 -43.14
CA ASN A 592 8.16 -20.39 -43.60
C ASN A 592 9.66 -20.58 -43.92
N TRP A 593 10.47 -19.52 -43.83
CA TRP A 593 11.88 -19.53 -44.20
C TRP A 593 12.77 -19.71 -42.95
N PRO A 594 13.91 -20.42 -43.08
CA PRO A 594 14.85 -20.56 -41.97
C PRO A 594 15.49 -19.21 -41.59
N ASP A 595 15.82 -19.08 -40.30
CA ASP A 595 16.60 -17.98 -39.74
C ASP A 595 17.86 -17.72 -40.59
N SER A 596 18.04 -16.47 -41.03
CA SER A 596 19.29 -16.01 -41.64
C SER A 596 20.34 -15.76 -40.55
N ASP A 597 21.62 -15.98 -40.86
CA ASP A 597 22.75 -15.56 -40.01
C ASP A 597 22.90 -14.02 -39.93
N ARG A 598 22.24 -13.27 -40.82
CA ARG A 598 22.35 -11.81 -40.88
C ARG A 598 21.58 -11.11 -39.77
N LYS A 599 22.27 -10.19 -39.09
CA LYS A 599 21.73 -9.40 -37.98
C LYS A 599 20.61 -8.44 -38.41
N ASP A 600 20.71 -7.82 -39.59
CA ASP A 600 19.76 -6.83 -40.10
C ASP A 600 18.38 -7.45 -40.42
N ILE A 601 18.36 -8.61 -41.06
CA ILE A 601 17.13 -9.37 -41.35
C ILE A 601 16.45 -9.83 -40.06
N ASN A 602 17.23 -10.32 -39.08
CA ASN A 602 16.67 -10.70 -37.77
C ASN A 602 16.12 -9.49 -36.99
N ILE A 603 16.78 -8.34 -37.08
CA ILE A 603 16.27 -7.07 -36.53
C ILE A 603 14.92 -6.71 -37.17
N ALA A 604 14.85 -6.75 -38.51
CA ALA A 604 13.62 -6.45 -39.26
C ALA A 604 12.48 -7.41 -38.87
N ARG A 605 12.71 -8.73 -38.99
CA ARG A 605 11.76 -9.80 -38.62
C ARG A 605 11.18 -9.64 -37.22
N LEU A 606 12.05 -9.47 -36.22
CA LEU A 606 11.61 -9.34 -34.82
C LEU A 606 10.82 -8.04 -34.59
N ARG A 607 11.20 -6.94 -35.25
CA ARG A 607 10.50 -5.66 -35.18
C ARG A 607 9.11 -5.73 -35.83
N SER A 608 8.99 -6.34 -37.02
CA SER A 608 7.70 -6.49 -37.71
C SER A 608 6.73 -7.34 -36.88
N LYS A 609 7.19 -8.44 -36.28
CA LYS A 609 6.37 -9.27 -35.38
C LYS A 609 5.99 -8.56 -34.09
N ALA A 610 6.91 -7.82 -33.47
CA ALA A 610 6.64 -7.06 -32.25
C ALA A 610 5.55 -6.00 -32.49
N LEU A 611 5.69 -5.22 -33.56
CA LEU A 611 4.75 -4.15 -33.91
C LEU A 611 3.36 -4.71 -34.30
N LEU A 612 3.32 -5.78 -35.09
CA LEU A 612 2.07 -6.46 -35.46
C LEU A 612 1.32 -6.94 -34.21
N ASN A 613 1.99 -7.66 -33.32
CA ASN A 613 1.36 -8.19 -32.10
C ASN A 613 0.91 -7.07 -31.14
N LEU A 614 1.62 -5.94 -31.09
CA LEU A 614 1.21 -4.79 -30.30
C LEU A 614 -0.11 -4.17 -30.80
N LEU A 615 -0.35 -4.16 -32.12
CA LEU A 615 -1.63 -3.71 -32.69
C LEU A 615 -2.75 -4.76 -32.62
N GLN A 616 -2.41 -6.05 -32.67
CA GLN A 616 -3.37 -7.15 -32.46
C GLN A 616 -3.73 -7.37 -30.98
N SER A 617 -3.29 -6.49 -30.06
CA SER A 617 -3.44 -6.63 -28.61
C SER A 617 -2.77 -7.87 -27.98
N ASN A 618 -1.92 -8.58 -28.72
CA ASN A 618 -1.11 -9.72 -28.27
C ASN A 618 0.12 -9.26 -27.47
N MET A 619 -0.13 -8.59 -26.34
CA MET A 619 0.90 -7.89 -25.55
C MET A 619 2.03 -8.81 -25.08
N THR A 620 1.72 -10.05 -24.70
CA THR A 620 2.69 -11.07 -24.28
C THR A 620 3.73 -11.38 -25.36
N ASP A 621 3.29 -11.58 -26.60
CA ASP A 621 4.17 -11.83 -27.73
C ASP A 621 4.88 -10.56 -28.21
N ALA A 622 4.21 -9.40 -28.20
CA ALA A 622 4.86 -8.11 -28.46
C ALA A 622 6.05 -7.87 -27.51
N ALA A 623 5.88 -8.16 -26.21
CA ALA A 623 6.95 -8.12 -25.22
C ALA A 623 8.03 -9.20 -25.47
N SER A 624 7.65 -10.40 -25.89
CA SER A 624 8.56 -11.50 -26.24
C SER A 624 9.47 -11.15 -27.42
N TYR A 625 8.91 -10.63 -28.52
CA TYR A 625 9.67 -10.22 -29.70
C TYR A 625 10.55 -9.00 -29.41
N ASN A 626 10.06 -7.99 -28.68
CA ASN A 626 10.90 -6.87 -28.26
C ASN A 626 12.07 -7.30 -27.36
N LYS A 627 11.89 -8.25 -26.43
CA LYS A 627 13.00 -8.80 -25.64
C LYS A 627 14.08 -9.47 -26.51
N LYS A 628 13.67 -10.26 -27.51
CA LYS A 628 14.59 -10.89 -28.48
C LYS A 628 15.33 -9.84 -29.32
N LEU A 629 14.64 -8.78 -29.74
CA LEU A 629 15.24 -7.66 -30.47
C LEU A 629 16.26 -6.89 -29.60
N LEU A 630 15.94 -6.65 -28.33
CA LEU A 630 16.80 -5.96 -27.38
C LEU A 630 18.02 -6.77 -26.91
N SER A 631 17.98 -8.10 -27.00
CA SER A 631 19.16 -8.96 -26.80
C SER A 631 20.06 -9.00 -28.04
N LEU A 632 19.49 -8.99 -29.25
CA LEU A 632 20.22 -8.88 -30.51
C LEU A 632 20.93 -7.51 -30.67
N ILE A 633 20.29 -6.43 -30.21
CA ILE A 633 20.85 -5.07 -30.17
C ILE A 633 21.32 -4.71 -28.74
N LYS A 634 22.00 -5.64 -28.03
CA LYS A 634 22.51 -5.38 -26.66
C LYS A 634 23.58 -4.28 -26.60
N LYS A 635 24.29 -4.04 -27.70
CA LYS A 635 25.19 -2.90 -27.92
C LYS A 635 24.95 -2.39 -29.36
N PRO A 636 24.27 -1.25 -29.55
CA PRO A 636 24.01 -0.73 -30.89
C PRO A 636 25.30 -0.22 -31.54
N THR A 637 25.63 -0.71 -32.74
CA THR A 637 26.86 -0.32 -33.47
C THR A 637 26.67 0.88 -34.39
N SER A 638 25.42 1.29 -34.67
CA SER A 638 25.07 2.39 -35.57
C SER A 638 23.92 3.23 -35.00
N ASP A 639 23.67 4.42 -35.56
CA ASP A 639 22.51 5.25 -35.18
C ASP A 639 21.18 4.59 -35.55
N ILE A 640 21.16 3.74 -36.59
CA ILE A 640 19.99 2.94 -36.95
C ILE A 640 19.71 1.93 -35.83
N GLU A 641 20.73 1.24 -35.32
CA GLU A 641 20.58 0.34 -34.18
C GLU A 641 20.21 1.08 -32.88
N ARG A 642 20.73 2.29 -32.63
CA ARG A 642 20.32 3.13 -31.48
C ARG A 642 18.84 3.49 -31.56
N ARG A 643 18.36 3.94 -32.72
CA ARG A 643 16.93 4.26 -32.95
C ARG A 643 16.03 3.03 -32.84
N ILE A 644 16.40 1.90 -33.42
CA ILE A 644 15.62 0.66 -33.29
C ILE A 644 15.59 0.16 -31.84
N ARG A 645 16.71 0.26 -31.10
CA ARG A 645 16.75 -0.07 -29.67
C ARG A 645 15.83 0.82 -28.83
N PHE A 646 15.79 2.12 -29.12
CA PHE A 646 14.85 3.05 -28.46
C PHE A 646 13.40 2.65 -28.71
N ILE A 647 13.04 2.40 -29.98
CA ILE A 647 11.69 1.97 -30.37
C ILE A 647 11.32 0.64 -29.70
N ALA A 648 12.20 -0.34 -29.68
CA ALA A 648 11.95 -1.64 -29.06
C ALA A 648 11.79 -1.57 -27.52
N LEU A 649 12.43 -0.61 -26.83
CA LEU A 649 12.16 -0.33 -25.41
C LEU A 649 10.82 0.38 -25.21
N PHE A 650 10.47 1.33 -26.08
CA PHE A 650 9.20 2.06 -26.05
C PHE A 650 8.02 1.08 -26.27
N ASP A 651 8.10 0.23 -27.29
CA ASP A 651 7.12 -0.81 -27.59
C ASP A 651 7.08 -1.90 -26.50
N LEU A 652 8.22 -2.24 -25.87
CA LEU A 652 8.24 -3.13 -24.70
C LEU A 652 7.52 -2.53 -23.49
N SER A 653 7.70 -1.23 -23.22
CA SER A 653 7.03 -0.55 -22.10
C SER A 653 5.51 -0.47 -22.30
N GLN A 654 5.04 -0.17 -23.52
CA GLN A 654 3.62 -0.23 -23.89
C GLN A 654 3.05 -1.65 -23.74
N ALA A 655 3.81 -2.67 -24.15
CA ALA A 655 3.39 -4.06 -23.99
C ALA A 655 3.34 -4.47 -22.52
N TYR A 656 4.28 -4.02 -21.68
CA TYR A 656 4.29 -4.29 -20.25
C TYR A 656 3.14 -3.63 -19.48
N SER A 657 2.71 -2.40 -19.85
CA SER A 657 1.64 -1.72 -19.08
C SER A 657 0.30 -2.45 -19.20
N ARG A 658 0.10 -3.19 -20.30
CA ARG A 658 -1.09 -4.02 -20.56
C ARG A 658 -0.88 -5.52 -20.29
N ILE A 659 0.11 -5.88 -19.46
CA ILE A 659 0.25 -7.25 -18.95
C ILE A 659 0.21 -7.23 -17.43
N GLU A 660 -0.68 -8.04 -16.87
CA GLU A 660 -0.83 -8.25 -15.43
C GLU A 660 0.52 -8.58 -14.75
N GLY A 661 0.75 -7.93 -13.61
CA GLY A 661 1.99 -8.06 -12.83
C GLY A 661 3.23 -7.44 -13.47
N LYS A 662 3.09 -6.61 -14.53
CA LYS A 662 4.22 -5.98 -15.25
C LYS A 662 4.11 -4.45 -15.38
N GLN A 663 3.10 -3.83 -14.78
CA GLN A 663 2.86 -2.39 -14.84
C GLN A 663 4.07 -1.58 -14.32
N GLN A 664 4.68 -1.97 -13.19
CA GLN A 664 5.92 -1.34 -12.71
C GLN A 664 7.09 -1.48 -13.70
N LEU A 665 7.23 -2.64 -14.36
CA LEU A 665 8.27 -2.83 -15.38
C LEU A 665 8.05 -1.92 -16.60
N ALA A 666 6.82 -1.51 -16.89
CA ALA A 666 6.53 -0.51 -17.91
C ALA A 666 7.03 0.89 -17.50
N VAL A 667 6.71 1.30 -16.26
CA VAL A 667 7.18 2.55 -15.64
C VAL A 667 8.71 2.60 -15.65
N ASP A 668 9.37 1.55 -15.15
CA ASP A 668 10.84 1.47 -15.07
C ASP A 668 11.51 1.51 -16.45
N THR A 669 10.96 0.78 -17.44
CA THR A 669 11.50 0.74 -18.81
C THR A 669 11.39 2.10 -19.49
N MET A 670 10.31 2.84 -19.26
CA MET A 670 10.12 4.18 -19.81
C MET A 670 10.94 5.24 -19.06
N ALA A 671 11.04 5.14 -17.74
CA ALA A 671 11.92 5.99 -16.93
C ALA A 671 13.40 5.83 -17.36
N GLN A 672 13.82 4.61 -17.71
CA GLN A 672 15.14 4.37 -18.29
C GLN A 672 15.34 5.12 -19.62
N LEU A 673 14.36 5.11 -20.53
CA LEU A 673 14.42 5.84 -21.81
C LEU A 673 14.51 7.36 -21.65
N LEU A 674 13.85 7.91 -20.64
CA LEU A 674 13.81 9.35 -20.36
C LEU A 674 14.99 9.83 -19.50
N SER A 675 15.75 8.92 -18.89
CA SER A 675 16.85 9.26 -17.99
C SER A 675 17.92 10.18 -18.62
N PRO A 676 18.64 10.99 -17.80
CA PRO A 676 19.77 11.78 -18.28
C PRO A 676 20.90 10.92 -18.86
N ASP A 677 21.09 9.71 -18.31
CA ASP A 677 22.16 8.76 -18.69
C ASP A 677 21.85 7.93 -19.95
N TYR A 678 20.64 8.02 -20.51
CA TYR A 678 20.30 7.31 -21.75
C TYR A 678 21.04 7.93 -22.95
N ASP A 679 21.69 7.09 -23.77
CA ASP A 679 22.41 7.51 -24.98
C ASP A 679 21.45 8.13 -26.01
N LYS A 680 21.56 9.45 -26.20
CA LYS A 680 20.70 10.23 -27.11
C LYS A 680 21.32 10.39 -28.50
N THR A 681 22.52 9.86 -28.75
CA THR A 681 23.24 10.05 -30.02
C THR A 681 22.47 9.39 -31.18
N GLY A 682 22.17 10.19 -32.22
CA GLY A 682 21.43 9.74 -33.40
C GLY A 682 19.92 9.54 -33.21
N ILE A 683 19.36 9.87 -32.03
CA ILE A 683 17.93 9.78 -31.74
C ILE A 683 17.30 11.17 -31.86
N GLN A 684 16.25 11.28 -32.68
CA GLN A 684 15.60 12.56 -32.96
C GLN A 684 14.76 13.05 -31.75
N PRO A 685 14.70 14.38 -31.47
CA PRO A 685 13.99 14.92 -30.30
C PRO A 685 12.53 14.48 -30.17
N TYR A 686 11.83 14.28 -31.29
CA TYR A 686 10.43 13.84 -31.29
C TYR A 686 10.22 12.45 -30.67
N HIS A 687 11.23 11.57 -30.69
CA HIS A 687 11.15 10.26 -30.02
C HIS A 687 11.09 10.43 -28.49
N PHE A 688 11.88 11.35 -27.92
CA PHE A 688 11.84 11.67 -26.50
C PHE A 688 10.53 12.35 -26.11
N LEU A 689 9.99 13.26 -26.95
CA LEU A 689 8.65 13.82 -26.73
C LEU A 689 7.60 12.71 -26.66
N ARG A 690 7.54 11.81 -27.64
CA ARG A 690 6.59 10.66 -27.61
C ARG A 690 6.77 9.77 -26.38
N ALA A 691 8.01 9.58 -25.91
CA ALA A 691 8.29 8.86 -24.66
C ALA A 691 7.78 9.61 -23.42
N GLU A 692 7.91 10.94 -23.33
CA GLU A 692 7.35 11.73 -22.22
C GLU A 692 5.82 11.62 -22.13
N GLY A 693 5.11 11.74 -23.26
CA GLY A 693 3.65 11.59 -23.28
C GLY A 693 3.17 10.18 -22.94
N MET A 694 3.85 9.16 -23.48
CA MET A 694 3.55 7.75 -23.17
C MET A 694 3.92 7.38 -21.73
N TYR A 695 4.95 8.00 -21.14
CA TYR A 695 5.26 7.83 -19.72
C TYR A 695 4.12 8.33 -18.83
N GLY A 696 3.54 9.50 -19.15
CA GLY A 696 2.34 10.00 -18.48
C GLY A 696 1.13 9.05 -18.60
N PHE A 697 0.93 8.44 -19.77
CA PHE A 697 -0.10 7.40 -19.95
C PHE A 697 0.17 6.14 -19.10
N ILE A 698 1.40 5.63 -19.09
CA ILE A 698 1.78 4.43 -18.32
C ILE A 698 1.62 4.68 -16.82
N LEU A 699 2.01 5.87 -16.32
CA LEU A 699 1.80 6.27 -14.93
C LEU A 699 0.30 6.32 -14.59
N ALA A 700 -0.55 6.89 -15.45
CA ALA A 700 -2.00 6.93 -15.23
C ALA A 700 -2.64 5.53 -15.22
N TYR A 701 -2.12 4.61 -16.05
CA TYR A 701 -2.57 3.21 -16.08
C TYR A 701 -2.04 2.39 -14.88
N ASN A 702 -0.96 2.84 -14.23
CA ASN A 702 -0.44 2.31 -12.96
C ASN A 702 -1.08 3.01 -11.74
N SER A 703 -2.17 3.76 -11.93
CA SER A 703 -2.86 4.58 -10.92
C SER A 703 -2.01 5.68 -10.23
N GLU A 704 -0.86 6.05 -10.80
CA GLU A 704 0.04 7.09 -10.29
C GLU A 704 -0.36 8.50 -10.78
N TYR A 705 -1.64 8.86 -10.57
CA TYR A 705 -2.29 10.01 -11.21
C TYR A 705 -1.58 11.35 -11.01
N ASP A 706 -1.09 11.67 -9.80
CA ASP A 706 -0.36 12.92 -9.53
C ASP A 706 0.92 13.05 -10.37
N LYS A 707 1.64 11.93 -10.54
CA LYS A 707 2.86 11.87 -11.36
C LYS A 707 2.49 11.95 -12.84
N ALA A 708 1.41 11.28 -13.26
CA ALA A 708 0.90 11.33 -14.62
C ALA A 708 0.52 12.76 -15.02
N GLU A 709 -0.29 13.46 -14.22
CA GLU A 709 -0.65 14.87 -14.45
C GLU A 709 0.60 15.75 -14.52
N SER A 710 1.52 15.62 -13.56
CA SER A 710 2.78 16.39 -13.53
C SER A 710 3.63 16.20 -14.80
N VAL A 711 3.77 14.97 -15.29
CA VAL A 711 4.52 14.66 -16.52
C VAL A 711 3.80 15.18 -17.76
N LEU A 712 2.48 14.97 -17.86
CA LEU A 712 1.68 15.38 -19.02
C LEU A 712 1.62 16.91 -19.14
N LEU A 713 1.43 17.63 -18.04
CA LEU A 713 1.46 19.10 -18.01
C LEU A 713 2.84 19.66 -18.35
N ALA A 714 3.93 19.03 -17.92
CA ALA A 714 5.29 19.43 -18.28
C ALA A 714 5.64 19.16 -19.75
N ALA A 715 5.03 18.14 -20.37
CA ALA A 715 5.23 17.79 -21.78
C ALA A 715 4.34 18.59 -22.75
N LEU A 716 3.12 18.97 -22.34
CA LEU A 716 2.14 19.64 -23.20
C LEU A 716 2.66 20.92 -23.91
N PRO A 717 3.37 21.87 -23.25
CA PRO A 717 3.93 23.03 -23.93
C PRO A 717 4.97 22.65 -24.99
N LYS A 718 5.79 21.62 -24.73
CA LYS A 718 6.79 21.11 -25.70
C LYS A 718 6.10 20.53 -26.93
N TYR A 719 5.02 19.77 -26.72
CA TYR A 719 4.19 19.22 -27.80
C TYR A 719 3.52 20.31 -28.63
N ILE A 720 2.90 21.31 -28.00
CA ILE A 720 2.28 22.45 -28.71
C ILE A 720 3.33 23.21 -29.53
N ASN A 721 4.53 23.44 -28.97
CA ASN A 721 5.61 24.14 -29.68
C ASN A 721 6.24 23.32 -30.82
N PHE A 722 6.35 21.99 -30.68
CA PHE A 722 7.01 21.13 -31.68
C PHE A 722 6.05 20.64 -32.77
N TYR A 723 4.84 20.25 -32.40
CA TYR A 723 3.85 19.65 -33.32
C TYR A 723 2.71 20.61 -33.71
N GLY A 724 2.46 21.66 -32.92
CA GLY A 724 1.24 22.46 -33.02
C GLY A 724 0.06 21.85 -32.23
N GLU A 725 -0.93 22.69 -31.94
CA GLU A 725 -2.05 22.36 -31.04
C GLU A 725 -3.02 21.32 -31.62
N THR A 726 -3.23 21.30 -32.93
CA THR A 726 -4.19 20.40 -33.62
C THR A 726 -3.53 19.14 -34.19
N HIS A 727 -2.29 18.86 -33.83
CA HIS A 727 -1.57 17.67 -34.26
C HIS A 727 -1.98 16.43 -33.46
N LEU A 728 -1.93 15.24 -34.08
CA LEU A 728 -2.48 14.01 -33.48
C LEU A 728 -1.82 13.69 -32.14
N ASN A 729 -0.49 13.76 -32.05
CA ASN A 729 0.24 13.50 -30.81
C ASN A 729 -0.13 14.50 -29.67
N THR A 730 -0.47 15.75 -30.02
CA THR A 730 -0.89 16.79 -29.05
C THR A 730 -2.32 16.55 -28.56
N ILE A 731 -3.21 16.13 -29.47
CA ILE A 731 -4.59 15.70 -29.16
C ILE A 731 -4.55 14.45 -28.26
N GLU A 732 -3.69 13.48 -28.57
CA GLU A 732 -3.50 12.25 -27.81
C GLU A 732 -3.00 12.54 -26.38
N LEU A 733 -1.93 13.34 -26.21
CA LEU A 733 -1.43 13.74 -24.89
C LEU A 733 -2.48 14.48 -24.06
N ARG A 734 -3.24 15.39 -24.68
CA ARG A 734 -4.38 16.07 -24.03
C ARG A 734 -5.49 15.07 -23.64
N SER A 735 -5.68 13.99 -24.39
CA SER A 735 -6.68 12.96 -24.06
C SER A 735 -6.26 12.09 -22.87
N TYR A 736 -4.96 11.81 -22.72
CA TYR A 736 -4.41 11.16 -21.53
C TYR A 736 -4.65 12.03 -20.28
N LEU A 737 -4.40 13.35 -20.38
CA LEU A 737 -4.65 14.30 -19.30
C LEU A 737 -6.16 14.39 -18.94
N GLY A 738 -7.05 14.36 -19.96
CA GLY A 738 -8.49 14.27 -19.74
C GLY A 738 -8.91 13.00 -18.99
N ASN A 739 -8.31 11.84 -19.31
CA ASN A 739 -8.54 10.60 -18.58
C ASN A 739 -8.04 10.67 -17.13
N VAL A 740 -6.88 11.30 -16.87
CA VAL A 740 -6.40 11.55 -15.50
C VAL A 740 -7.37 12.42 -14.70
N TYR A 741 -7.94 13.47 -15.30
CA TYR A 741 -9.00 14.26 -14.66
C TYR A 741 -10.28 13.46 -14.41
N LEU A 742 -10.65 12.53 -15.30
CA LEU A 742 -11.79 11.64 -15.10
C LEU A 742 -11.56 10.68 -13.91
N SER A 743 -10.40 10.05 -13.83
CA SER A 743 -10.01 9.13 -12.74
C SER A 743 -9.85 9.83 -11.39
N THR A 744 -9.38 11.08 -11.37
CA THR A 744 -9.23 11.90 -10.14
C THR A 744 -10.50 12.66 -9.76
N HIS A 745 -11.65 12.31 -10.34
CA HIS A 745 -12.97 12.91 -10.09
C HIS A 745 -13.08 14.41 -10.41
N ARG A 746 -12.15 14.95 -11.20
CA ARG A 746 -12.09 16.33 -11.70
C ARG A 746 -12.94 16.46 -12.97
N TYR A 747 -14.23 16.14 -12.82
CA TYR A 747 -15.16 15.95 -13.93
C TYR A 747 -15.38 17.22 -14.78
N SER A 748 -15.21 18.41 -14.21
CA SER A 748 -15.31 19.68 -14.95
C SER A 748 -14.14 19.85 -15.93
N GLU A 749 -12.90 19.66 -15.47
CA GLU A 749 -11.72 19.73 -16.33
C GLU A 749 -11.70 18.60 -17.37
N SER A 750 -12.14 17.39 -16.99
CA SER A 750 -12.35 16.28 -17.92
C SER A 750 -13.35 16.65 -19.03
N ALA A 751 -14.56 17.11 -18.67
CA ALA A 751 -15.60 17.48 -19.63
C ALA A 751 -15.14 18.59 -20.58
N ASN A 752 -14.50 19.64 -20.05
CA ASN A 752 -13.96 20.73 -20.87
C ASN A 752 -12.84 20.24 -21.81
N THR A 753 -11.98 19.33 -21.34
CA THR A 753 -10.90 18.74 -22.14
C THR A 753 -11.47 17.91 -23.29
N PHE A 754 -12.41 17.00 -23.02
CA PHE A 754 -13.01 16.15 -24.06
C PHE A 754 -13.91 16.92 -25.03
N ALA A 755 -14.65 17.93 -24.57
CA ALA A 755 -15.38 18.84 -25.47
C ALA A 755 -14.44 19.56 -26.45
N THR A 756 -13.29 20.04 -25.97
CA THR A 756 -12.25 20.66 -26.81
C THR A 756 -11.67 19.66 -27.81
N LEU A 757 -11.34 18.44 -27.37
CA LEU A 757 -10.77 17.41 -28.24
C LEU A 757 -11.75 16.90 -29.30
N LYS A 758 -13.03 16.73 -28.93
CA LYS A 758 -14.13 16.42 -29.86
C LYS A 758 -14.25 17.51 -30.93
N ALA A 759 -14.27 18.78 -30.54
CA ALA A 759 -14.36 19.90 -31.49
C ALA A 759 -13.17 19.94 -32.48
N ILE A 760 -11.94 19.70 -32.00
CA ILE A 760 -10.74 19.64 -32.85
C ILE A 760 -10.80 18.41 -33.78
N ALA A 761 -11.11 17.23 -33.24
CA ALA A 761 -11.16 15.98 -34.01
C ALA A 761 -12.20 16.04 -35.13
N CYS A 762 -13.44 16.45 -34.84
CA CYS A 762 -14.51 16.46 -35.84
C CYS A 762 -14.32 17.54 -36.90
N LYS A 763 -13.70 18.68 -36.54
CA LYS A 763 -13.29 19.71 -37.52
C LYS A 763 -12.17 19.22 -38.45
N LYS A 764 -11.27 18.34 -37.97
CA LYS A 764 -10.08 17.89 -38.71
C LYS A 764 -10.30 16.61 -39.52
N PHE A 765 -11.08 15.66 -39.00
CA PHE A 765 -11.27 14.32 -39.56
C PHE A 765 -12.72 14.02 -39.98
N GLY A 766 -13.66 14.92 -39.69
CA GLY A 766 -15.09 14.78 -40.00
C GLY A 766 -15.91 14.20 -38.85
N ASN A 767 -17.22 14.43 -38.90
CA ASN A 767 -18.16 14.12 -37.80
C ASN A 767 -18.46 12.62 -37.59
N GLU A 768 -17.88 11.74 -38.41
CA GLU A 768 -18.04 10.27 -38.29
C GLU A 768 -16.72 9.55 -37.97
N ASP A 769 -15.64 10.30 -37.67
CA ASP A 769 -14.36 9.73 -37.25
C ASP A 769 -14.46 9.10 -35.84
N VAL A 770 -13.83 7.94 -35.63
CA VAL A 770 -13.86 7.20 -34.37
C VAL A 770 -13.46 8.04 -33.14
N ARG A 771 -12.55 9.01 -33.30
CA ARG A 771 -12.10 9.91 -32.22
C ARG A 771 -13.19 10.89 -31.78
N CYS A 772 -14.07 11.32 -32.70
CA CYS A 772 -15.29 12.04 -32.33
C CYS A 772 -16.19 11.20 -31.44
N GLY A 773 -16.31 9.90 -31.76
CA GLY A 773 -17.07 8.93 -30.97
C GLY A 773 -16.55 8.82 -29.55
N LEU A 774 -15.27 8.47 -29.41
CA LEU A 774 -14.60 8.29 -28.12
C LEU A 774 -14.64 9.56 -27.25
N TYR A 775 -14.23 10.72 -27.79
CA TYR A 775 -14.24 11.96 -27.00
C TYR A 775 -15.66 12.42 -26.62
N ALA A 776 -16.68 12.10 -27.41
CA ALA A 776 -18.07 12.33 -27.01
C ALA A 776 -18.53 11.40 -25.87
N VAL A 777 -18.11 10.13 -25.84
CA VAL A 777 -18.42 9.22 -24.72
C VAL A 777 -17.72 9.70 -23.44
N ASN A 778 -16.44 10.08 -23.49
CA ASN A 778 -15.70 10.53 -22.31
C ASN A 778 -16.20 11.89 -21.77
N GLU A 779 -16.55 12.83 -22.64
CA GLU A 779 -17.29 14.04 -22.25
C GLU A 779 -18.64 13.69 -21.62
N GLY A 780 -19.39 12.76 -22.25
CA GLY A 780 -20.70 12.32 -21.77
C GLY A 780 -20.67 11.67 -20.39
N SER A 781 -19.68 10.82 -20.12
CA SER A 781 -19.39 10.23 -18.81
C SER A 781 -19.08 11.31 -17.76
N SER A 782 -18.21 12.27 -18.12
CA SER A 782 -17.91 13.42 -17.26
C SER A 782 -19.16 14.26 -16.93
N GLN A 783 -20.06 14.45 -17.90
CA GLN A 783 -21.33 15.16 -17.71
C GLN A 783 -22.36 14.34 -16.90
N LEU A 784 -22.25 13.01 -16.86
CA LEU A 784 -23.12 12.12 -16.07
C LEU A 784 -22.79 12.23 -14.57
N GLU A 785 -21.50 12.29 -14.22
CA GLU A 785 -21.03 12.53 -12.84
C GLU A 785 -21.30 13.97 -12.37
N LEU A 786 -21.23 14.96 -13.27
CA LEU A 786 -21.64 16.35 -12.98
C LEU A 786 -23.17 16.53 -12.82
N GLY A 787 -23.98 15.49 -13.03
CA GLY A 787 -25.44 15.58 -12.96
C GLY A 787 -26.11 16.26 -14.17
N HIS A 788 -25.35 16.60 -15.21
CA HIS A 788 -25.83 17.22 -16.45
C HIS A 788 -26.43 16.18 -17.41
N TYR A 789 -27.37 15.36 -16.92
CA TYR A 789 -27.83 14.12 -17.57
C TYR A 789 -28.29 14.29 -19.03
N ARG A 790 -28.98 15.38 -19.38
CA ARG A 790 -29.41 15.64 -20.77
C ARG A 790 -28.22 15.91 -21.71
N MET A 791 -27.11 16.46 -21.20
CA MET A 791 -25.87 16.60 -21.97
C MET A 791 -25.12 15.27 -22.06
N ALA A 792 -25.12 14.47 -20.98
CA ALA A 792 -24.59 13.10 -20.99
C ALA A 792 -25.28 12.24 -22.07
N VAL A 793 -26.62 12.11 -22.02
CA VAL A 793 -27.41 11.37 -23.02
C VAL A 793 -27.12 11.88 -24.44
N LYS A 794 -27.12 13.20 -24.68
CA LYS A 794 -26.82 13.77 -26.00
C LYS A 794 -25.44 13.35 -26.53
N ASN A 795 -24.41 13.44 -25.70
CA ASN A 795 -23.04 13.14 -26.09
C ASN A 795 -22.79 11.64 -26.25
N ILE A 796 -23.24 10.81 -25.31
CA ILE A 796 -23.07 9.35 -25.36
C ILE A 796 -23.89 8.75 -26.52
N ARG A 797 -25.13 9.21 -26.76
CA ARG A 797 -25.98 8.76 -27.89
C ARG A 797 -25.37 9.15 -29.25
N TYR A 798 -24.68 10.29 -29.36
CA TYR A 798 -23.86 10.63 -30.53
C TYR A 798 -22.61 9.74 -30.63
N GLY A 799 -21.86 9.56 -29.55
CA GLY A 799 -20.66 8.75 -29.50
C GLY A 799 -20.91 7.31 -29.93
N ARG A 800 -21.94 6.68 -29.34
CA ARG A 800 -22.46 5.36 -29.71
C ARG A 800 -22.78 5.24 -31.20
N LYS A 801 -23.47 6.22 -31.79
CA LYS A 801 -23.83 6.22 -33.21
C LYS A 801 -22.60 6.21 -34.13
N VAL A 802 -21.53 6.91 -33.74
CA VAL A 802 -20.25 6.90 -34.46
C VAL A 802 -19.54 5.56 -34.27
N LEU A 803 -19.40 5.10 -33.02
CA LEU A 803 -18.72 3.84 -32.70
C LEU A 803 -19.39 2.61 -33.33
N GLN A 804 -20.73 2.55 -33.37
CA GLN A 804 -21.51 1.45 -33.96
C GLN A 804 -21.26 1.28 -35.47
N LYS A 805 -20.90 2.36 -36.19
CA LYS A 805 -20.52 2.27 -37.61
C LYS A 805 -19.16 1.61 -37.80
N GLN A 806 -18.25 1.82 -36.85
CA GLN A 806 -16.87 1.35 -36.92
C GLN A 806 -16.69 -0.05 -36.30
N PHE A 807 -17.50 -0.36 -35.28
CA PHE A 807 -17.53 -1.61 -34.53
C PHE A 807 -18.96 -2.14 -34.50
N PRO A 808 -19.41 -2.85 -35.56
CA PRO A 808 -20.80 -3.33 -35.69
C PRO A 808 -21.10 -4.56 -34.82
N GLU A 809 -20.07 -5.22 -34.27
CA GLU A 809 -20.18 -6.40 -33.43
C GLU A 809 -20.69 -6.02 -32.02
N ARG A 810 -21.74 -6.71 -31.55
CA ARG A 810 -22.36 -6.46 -30.24
C ARG A 810 -21.42 -6.76 -29.06
N ASP A 811 -20.41 -7.58 -29.31
CA ASP A 811 -19.51 -8.17 -28.31
C ASP A 811 -18.24 -7.31 -28.10
N SER A 812 -18.18 -6.13 -28.74
CA SER A 812 -17.12 -5.15 -28.53
C SER A 812 -17.20 -4.53 -27.11
N PRO A 813 -16.15 -4.65 -26.27
CA PRO A 813 -16.12 -4.09 -24.92
C PRO A 813 -16.46 -2.59 -24.87
N PHE A 814 -15.92 -1.80 -25.81
CA PHE A 814 -16.21 -0.37 -25.93
C PHE A 814 -17.68 -0.08 -26.27
N TYR A 815 -18.33 -0.94 -27.07
CA TYR A 815 -19.73 -0.79 -27.42
C TYR A 815 -20.64 -1.11 -26.22
N GLN A 816 -20.32 -2.17 -25.47
CA GLN A 816 -21.07 -2.53 -24.25
C GLN A 816 -20.89 -1.47 -23.14
N GLY A 817 -19.67 -0.99 -22.88
CA GLY A 817 -19.44 0.11 -21.93
C GLY A 817 -20.17 1.39 -22.32
N THR A 818 -20.22 1.71 -23.61
CA THR A 818 -21.01 2.85 -24.12
C THR A 818 -22.52 2.65 -23.92
N ASN A 819 -23.04 1.43 -24.08
CA ASN A 819 -24.44 1.10 -23.83
C ASN A 819 -24.78 1.18 -22.33
N PHE A 820 -23.89 0.73 -21.44
CA PHE A 820 -24.04 0.87 -19.98
C PHE A 820 -24.10 2.35 -19.56
N LEU A 821 -23.13 3.18 -19.98
CA LEU A 821 -23.10 4.61 -19.70
C LEU A 821 -24.33 5.35 -20.23
N LEU A 822 -24.81 4.97 -21.42
CA LEU A 822 -26.04 5.54 -21.99
C LEU A 822 -27.27 5.10 -21.18
N GLY A 823 -27.39 3.82 -20.83
CA GLY A 823 -28.48 3.30 -19.99
C GLY A 823 -28.53 4.00 -18.62
N ALA A 824 -27.37 4.20 -17.99
CA ALA A 824 -27.24 4.94 -16.73
C ALA A 824 -27.72 6.39 -16.88
N ALA A 825 -27.31 7.09 -17.94
CA ALA A 825 -27.74 8.47 -18.21
C ALA A 825 -29.24 8.58 -18.58
N LEU A 826 -29.80 7.56 -19.25
CA LEU A 826 -31.21 7.50 -19.64
C LEU A 826 -32.15 7.26 -18.44
N LEU A 827 -31.72 6.45 -17.46
CA LEU A 827 -32.44 6.27 -16.19
C LEU A 827 -32.62 7.61 -15.45
N GLU A 828 -31.59 8.46 -15.42
CA GLU A 828 -31.63 9.75 -14.73
C GLU A 828 -32.53 10.81 -15.42
N VAL A 829 -32.88 10.62 -16.70
CA VAL A 829 -33.84 11.49 -17.43
C VAL A 829 -35.23 10.85 -17.62
N GLY A 830 -35.40 9.59 -17.21
CA GLY A 830 -36.67 8.85 -17.32
C GLY A 830 -36.98 8.29 -18.71
N GLU A 831 -36.01 8.20 -19.63
CA GLU A 831 -36.19 7.68 -21.00
C GLU A 831 -36.15 6.13 -21.01
N LEU A 832 -37.03 5.48 -20.22
CA LEU A 832 -36.97 4.05 -19.88
C LEU A 832 -37.11 3.09 -21.07
N GLU A 833 -37.78 3.49 -22.14
CA GLU A 833 -38.03 2.62 -23.32
C GLU A 833 -36.74 2.20 -24.04
N GLU A 834 -35.73 3.08 -24.09
CA GLU A 834 -34.42 2.72 -24.65
C GLU A 834 -33.59 1.90 -23.64
N VAL A 835 -33.68 2.18 -22.33
CA VAL A 835 -32.82 1.57 -21.28
C VAL A 835 -32.78 0.05 -21.35
N GLY A 836 -33.93 -0.63 -21.41
CA GLY A 836 -33.99 -2.10 -21.43
C GLY A 836 -33.17 -2.70 -22.57
N GLN A 837 -33.34 -2.14 -23.77
CA GLN A 837 -32.62 -2.55 -24.99
C GLN A 837 -31.10 -2.39 -24.88
N LEU A 838 -30.61 -1.55 -23.96
CA LEU A 838 -29.18 -1.31 -23.74
C LEU A 838 -28.58 -2.22 -22.67
N ILE A 839 -29.36 -2.62 -21.65
CA ILE A 839 -28.84 -3.33 -20.46
C ILE A 839 -29.14 -4.84 -20.45
N GLU A 840 -30.09 -5.31 -21.26
CA GLU A 840 -30.36 -6.74 -21.46
C GLU A 840 -29.17 -7.46 -22.13
N GLY A 841 -28.54 -6.81 -23.12
CA GLY A 841 -27.44 -7.37 -23.91
C GLY A 841 -26.02 -7.10 -23.39
N LEU A 842 -25.86 -6.84 -22.08
CA LEU A 842 -24.56 -6.58 -21.46
C LEU A 842 -24.01 -7.84 -20.76
N ASP A 843 -22.75 -8.15 -21.01
CA ASP A 843 -22.00 -9.25 -20.41
C ASP A 843 -20.84 -8.72 -19.54
N GLU A 844 -20.71 -9.27 -18.34
CA GLU A 844 -19.73 -8.89 -17.32
C GLU A 844 -18.29 -9.16 -17.76
N ASN A 845 -18.04 -10.27 -18.45
CA ASN A 845 -16.72 -10.67 -18.95
C ASN A 845 -16.28 -9.77 -20.12
N ILE A 846 -17.22 -9.30 -20.93
CA ILE A 846 -16.96 -8.37 -22.04
C ILE A 846 -16.71 -6.96 -21.50
N LEU A 847 -17.48 -6.50 -20.52
CA LEU A 847 -17.26 -5.20 -19.87
C LEU A 847 -15.92 -5.13 -19.12
N SER A 848 -15.55 -6.21 -18.43
CA SER A 848 -14.26 -6.33 -17.70
C SER A 848 -13.03 -6.27 -18.62
N GLN A 849 -13.18 -6.50 -19.93
CA GLN A 849 -12.11 -6.33 -20.92
C GLN A 849 -11.90 -4.87 -21.34
N ALA A 850 -12.89 -3.97 -21.13
CA ALA A 850 -12.74 -2.54 -21.32
C ALA A 850 -12.21 -1.85 -20.06
N GLU A 851 -12.78 -2.19 -18.90
CA GLU A 851 -12.49 -1.57 -17.61
C GLU A 851 -12.32 -2.65 -16.54
N SER A 852 -11.08 -3.08 -16.32
CA SER A 852 -10.71 -4.13 -15.35
C SER A 852 -10.81 -3.71 -13.87
N ASN A 853 -10.97 -2.40 -13.61
CA ASN A 853 -10.94 -1.81 -12.27
C ASN A 853 -12.35 -1.39 -11.80
N THR A 854 -13.39 -1.75 -12.57
CA THR A 854 -14.80 -1.47 -12.27
C THR A 854 -15.46 -2.77 -11.78
N GLU A 855 -16.16 -2.72 -10.65
CA GLU A 855 -16.86 -3.87 -10.05
C GLU A 855 -18.16 -4.18 -10.83
N TRP A 856 -18.00 -4.80 -12.00
CA TRP A 856 -19.11 -5.11 -12.92
C TRP A 856 -20.12 -6.10 -12.34
N ASP A 857 -19.66 -7.00 -11.46
CA ASP A 857 -20.47 -7.93 -10.66
C ASP A 857 -21.47 -7.22 -9.74
N LEU A 858 -21.13 -6.01 -9.25
CA LEU A 858 -22.05 -5.14 -8.50
C LEU A 858 -22.81 -4.17 -9.42
N MET A 859 -22.08 -3.50 -10.33
CA MET A 859 -22.62 -2.43 -11.18
C MET A 859 -23.70 -2.92 -12.16
N LEU A 860 -23.57 -4.14 -12.68
CA LEU A 860 -24.50 -4.68 -13.69
C LEU A 860 -25.84 -5.17 -13.08
N PRO A 861 -25.87 -5.85 -11.91
CA PRO A 861 -27.09 -6.03 -11.14
C PRO A 861 -27.71 -4.71 -10.66
N ILE A 862 -26.91 -3.74 -10.20
CA ILE A 862 -27.41 -2.42 -9.76
C ILE A 862 -28.18 -1.72 -10.89
N ILE A 863 -27.62 -1.57 -12.10
CA ILE A 863 -28.34 -0.88 -13.19
C ILE A 863 -29.64 -1.63 -13.59
N ARG A 864 -29.63 -2.97 -13.55
CA ARG A 864 -30.82 -3.81 -13.85
C ARG A 864 -31.92 -3.63 -12.79
N LEU A 865 -31.59 -3.67 -11.49
CA LEU A 865 -32.55 -3.44 -10.42
C LEU A 865 -33.08 -2.00 -10.42
N ARG A 866 -32.23 -1.00 -10.68
CA ARG A 866 -32.65 0.41 -10.83
C ARG A 866 -33.66 0.59 -11.97
N TYR A 867 -33.47 -0.11 -13.10
CA TYR A 867 -34.41 -0.12 -14.21
C TYR A 867 -35.75 -0.77 -13.84
N MET A 868 -35.74 -1.94 -13.21
CA MET A 868 -36.96 -2.62 -12.78
C MET A 868 -37.78 -1.76 -11.80
N LEU A 869 -37.13 -1.13 -10.81
CA LEU A 869 -37.77 -0.22 -9.87
C LEU A 869 -38.34 1.04 -10.53
N ALA A 870 -37.69 1.55 -11.58
CA ALA A 870 -38.18 2.69 -12.35
C ALA A 870 -39.40 2.35 -13.21
N GLN A 871 -39.51 1.11 -13.71
CA GLN A 871 -40.74 0.62 -14.36
C GLN A 871 -41.87 0.38 -13.36
N ARG A 872 -41.57 -0.24 -12.22
CA ARG A 872 -42.52 -0.57 -11.16
C ARG A 872 -41.78 -0.71 -9.83
N TYR A 873 -42.09 0.18 -8.89
CA TYR A 873 -41.53 0.10 -7.54
C TYR A 873 -41.99 -1.18 -6.82
N ASP A 874 -41.03 -1.87 -6.22
CA ASP A 874 -41.21 -3.11 -5.46
C ASP A 874 -40.29 -3.11 -4.24
N GLU A 875 -40.78 -3.56 -3.08
CA GLU A 875 -40.07 -3.45 -1.81
C GLU A 875 -39.01 -4.54 -1.60
N GLU A 876 -39.06 -5.65 -2.36
CA GLU A 876 -38.01 -6.67 -2.35
C GLU A 876 -36.87 -6.28 -3.29
N LEU A 877 -37.19 -5.81 -4.51
CA LEU A 877 -36.19 -5.25 -5.42
C LEU A 877 -35.46 -4.04 -4.81
N ALA A 878 -36.16 -3.20 -4.04
CA ALA A 878 -35.55 -2.09 -3.31
C ALA A 878 -34.57 -2.56 -2.22
N ARG A 879 -34.92 -3.61 -1.44
CA ARG A 879 -33.99 -4.21 -0.47
C ARG A 879 -32.75 -4.80 -1.14
N ASN A 880 -32.93 -5.55 -2.23
CA ASN A 880 -31.82 -6.17 -2.95
C ASN A 880 -30.88 -5.12 -3.58
N LEU A 881 -31.44 -4.03 -4.12
CA LEU A 881 -30.65 -2.89 -4.59
C LEU A 881 -29.93 -2.18 -3.44
N GLN A 882 -30.55 -2.05 -2.27
CA GLN A 882 -29.92 -1.42 -1.10
C GLN A 882 -28.69 -2.22 -0.64
N THR A 883 -28.76 -3.56 -0.58
CA THR A 883 -27.61 -4.41 -0.24
C THR A 883 -26.45 -4.20 -1.20
N LEU A 884 -26.68 -4.31 -2.51
CA LEU A 884 -25.63 -4.15 -3.52
C LEU A 884 -25.00 -2.74 -3.52
N ILE A 885 -25.79 -1.70 -3.22
CA ILE A 885 -25.27 -0.34 -3.03
C ILE A 885 -24.41 -0.25 -1.76
N GLN A 886 -24.73 -0.98 -0.69
CA GLN A 886 -23.90 -1.04 0.52
C GLN A 886 -22.60 -1.80 0.28
N ASP A 887 -22.63 -2.90 -0.49
CA ASP A 887 -21.43 -3.64 -0.88
C ASP A 887 -20.49 -2.75 -1.73
N LEU A 888 -21.02 -2.02 -2.71
CA LEU A 888 -20.30 -1.05 -3.53
C LEU A 888 -19.81 0.19 -2.76
N GLU A 889 -20.47 0.55 -1.65
CA GLU A 889 -20.04 1.63 -0.75
C GLU A 889 -18.95 1.15 0.24
N MET A 890 -18.90 -0.16 0.54
CA MET A 890 -17.84 -0.78 1.36
C MET A 890 -16.54 -1.02 0.59
N SER A 891 -16.60 -1.33 -0.72
CA SER A 891 -15.40 -1.56 -1.54
C SER A 891 -14.60 -0.29 -1.84
N GLN A 892 -15.24 0.89 -1.77
CA GLN A 892 -14.67 2.20 -2.11
C GLN A 892 -14.24 2.34 -3.58
N SER A 893 -14.70 1.44 -4.48
CA SER A 893 -14.38 1.50 -5.92
C SER A 893 -15.01 2.69 -6.66
N THR A 894 -16.04 3.29 -6.06
CA THR A 894 -17.00 4.18 -6.73
C THR A 894 -17.25 5.46 -5.93
N THR A 895 -17.48 6.59 -6.60
CA THR A 895 -17.66 7.89 -5.92
C THR A 895 -18.97 7.98 -5.13
N GLN A 896 -18.94 8.73 -4.02
CA GLN A 896 -20.16 9.05 -3.26
C GLN A 896 -21.23 9.74 -4.15
N ILE A 897 -20.83 10.51 -5.16
CA ILE A 897 -21.76 11.15 -6.11
C ILE A 897 -22.53 10.09 -6.92
N THR A 898 -21.85 9.03 -7.37
CA THR A 898 -22.50 7.88 -8.02
C THR A 898 -23.36 7.07 -7.04
N ILE A 899 -22.87 6.81 -5.82
CA ILE A 899 -23.62 6.07 -4.79
C ILE A 899 -24.91 6.83 -4.41
N ASP A 900 -24.82 8.13 -4.13
CA ASP A 900 -25.96 8.99 -3.80
C ASP A 900 -26.94 9.13 -4.97
N ARG A 901 -26.46 9.05 -6.21
CA ARG A 901 -27.29 8.96 -7.42
C ARG A 901 -28.05 7.62 -7.46
N MET A 902 -27.38 6.50 -7.21
CA MET A 902 -28.01 5.17 -7.18
C MET A 902 -29.08 5.08 -6.08
N LYS A 903 -28.77 5.60 -4.87
CA LYS A 903 -29.67 5.63 -3.71
C LYS A 903 -31.01 6.33 -3.98
N ARG A 904 -31.09 7.26 -4.95
CA ARG A 904 -32.37 7.90 -5.34
C ARG A 904 -33.40 6.90 -5.86
N SER A 905 -32.97 5.79 -6.47
CA SER A 905 -33.86 4.75 -6.97
C SER A 905 -34.53 3.91 -5.87
N LEU A 906 -34.07 4.04 -4.62
CA LEU A 906 -34.72 3.45 -3.43
C LEU A 906 -35.90 4.30 -2.93
N ILE A 907 -36.05 5.54 -3.41
CA ILE A 907 -37.13 6.43 -3.00
C ILE A 907 -38.41 6.05 -3.75
N LYS A 908 -39.40 5.55 -3.02
CA LYS A 908 -40.73 5.24 -3.55
C LYS A 908 -41.33 6.49 -4.23
N PRO A 909 -41.68 6.44 -5.53
CA PRO A 909 -42.32 7.57 -6.21
C PRO A 909 -43.67 7.89 -5.55
N LYS A 910 -44.02 9.18 -5.54
CA LYS A 910 -45.25 9.71 -4.94
C LYS A 910 -46.44 9.66 -5.88
#